data_AF-A0AAD9GS60-F1
#
_entry.id   AF-A0AAD9GS60-F1
#
_cell.length_a   1.000
_cell.length_b   1.000
_cell.length_c   1.000
_cell.angle_alpha   90.00
_cell.angle_beta   90.00
_cell.angle_gamma   90.00
#
_symmetry.space_group_name_H-M   'P 1'
#
loop_
_entity.id
_entity.type
_entity.pdbx_description
1 polymer ?
#
loop_
_entity_poly.entity_id
_entity_poly.type
_entity_poly.pdbx_seq_one_letter_code
_entity_poly.pdbx_strand_id
1 'polypeptide(L)'
;MRLALVVSALAALSFSPAQSLLRVPLTATSQRRSAQNLLSFHTQPSDTVTNSVQVETILSSLNVLQESETNTLRGYTGKKDNVLHDALQLEAAGHVPLENFMEFQFFGPIAIGSPPQEVLVCFDTGSSDLWVPGKKCEACAGQARFNHSQSSTYHESTTHPAFAVQYGSGKVSGHFGQDVVHVAQFQIKDTTVGIVRTEEESMARMKADGLLGLAFDGLSTFSHPPLFFALLEQYPELESQFAFYLSPDPNTNGSELHLGGYDEDFMGSLDASWQMTDVLPQFGQWTFWRIHLHSVNVGKHRNACADGCVAFVDSGTSLIGIPGTLYLNFLYEVATFAQNQGCYCGFVQYGFQCFLCAPEDFPPMRIGIGGQHYYILEGSDYTLCVGLTCIVLVQPSGQEMWVLGDVFMKKFYSLYDVKKKQMGFACPANSTLCGVEDAQANVNSKDDGLLPSQSSPFFENSFNMYDMDTHAVLVLFLSGLSLVGSGFIVSSFVQYPILRSFRSFSLFMWLSVCTLGYNLTLWIAGVWRAHQTHVFFCAMLKSTQQFFGTAILLFSAAVGLELIRAVRWTHSSTVEYKFVYHVVIWCSAAFAGAFSLLTGVIGFLPDGAGPCRACFVGHSPGWARVFLFYLPATLTLTFAATAVYLAYVGASGQSLPPQAERARRSSGQLLSSCVATVAALFLPTLFGWLQAFGADWVTSGFWLYLSELCFYSQGLLNALSWAFNPSYRVARYRGNNGTGGETTRLMGPN
;
A
#
# COMPACT_ATOMS: atom_id res chain seq x y z
N MET A 1 -39.85 48.65 8.97
CA MET A 1 -39.41 49.86 8.23
C MET A 1 -38.01 50.35 8.65
N ARG A 2 -37.02 49.43 8.72
CA ARG A 2 -35.57 49.70 8.84
C ARG A 2 -34.73 48.58 8.17
N LEU A 3 -35.29 47.95 7.14
CA LEU A 3 -34.61 46.91 6.33
C LEU A 3 -34.75 47.16 4.82
N ALA A 4 -35.22 48.36 4.43
CA ALA A 4 -35.37 48.79 3.04
C ALA A 4 -34.36 49.89 2.63
N LEU A 5 -33.36 50.16 3.47
CA LEU A 5 -32.35 51.21 3.27
C LEU A 5 -30.93 50.69 3.11
N VAL A 6 -30.71 49.36 3.22
CA VAL A 6 -29.38 48.75 3.02
C VAL A 6 -29.26 48.10 1.63
N VAL A 7 -30.38 47.78 0.98
CA VAL A 7 -30.38 47.13 -0.35
C VAL A 7 -30.22 48.14 -1.50
N SER A 8 -30.37 49.44 -1.24
CA SER A 8 -30.27 50.50 -2.26
C SER A 8 -28.85 51.05 -2.47
N ALA A 9 -27.85 50.59 -1.71
CA ALA A 9 -26.47 51.13 -1.76
C ALA A 9 -25.48 50.27 -2.57
N LEU A 10 -25.90 49.12 -3.13
CA LEU A 10 -25.03 48.21 -3.90
C LEU A 10 -25.32 48.18 -5.41
N ALA A 11 -26.26 48.99 -5.90
CA ALA A 11 -26.67 49.01 -7.31
C ALA A 11 -26.14 50.22 -8.11
N ALA A 12 -25.22 51.00 -7.55
CA ALA A 12 -24.56 52.07 -8.27
C ALA A 12 -23.07 52.07 -7.94
N LEU A 13 -22.24 51.51 -8.83
CA LEU A 13 -21.04 52.17 -9.32
C LEU A 13 -20.48 51.38 -10.50
N SER A 14 -20.41 52.10 -11.60
CA SER A 14 -20.05 51.77 -12.96
C SER A 14 -18.58 51.38 -13.14
N PHE A 15 -18.35 50.51 -14.12
CA PHE A 15 -17.05 50.28 -14.76
C PHE A 15 -16.43 51.60 -15.26
N SER A 16 -15.14 51.79 -14.97
CA SER A 16 -14.22 52.53 -15.84
C SER A 16 -12.79 51.99 -15.69
N PRO A 17 -12.00 51.93 -16.79
CA PRO A 17 -10.71 51.27 -16.83
C PRO A 17 -9.57 52.28 -16.63
N ALA A 18 -8.61 52.00 -15.73
CA ALA A 18 -7.25 52.50 -15.81
C ALA A 18 -6.33 51.81 -14.78
N GLN A 19 -5.34 51.11 -15.32
CA GLN A 19 -3.92 51.02 -14.93
C GLN A 19 -3.48 51.23 -13.46
N SER A 20 -2.74 50.20 -13.02
CA SER A 20 -1.51 50.24 -12.20
C SER A 20 -1.51 51.02 -10.88
N LEU A 21 -1.37 50.29 -9.77
CA LEU A 21 -0.24 50.38 -8.83
C LEU A 21 -0.58 49.63 -7.52
N LEU A 22 -0.04 48.43 -7.35
CA LEU A 22 0.56 48.00 -6.09
C LEU A 22 1.44 46.76 -6.37
N ARG A 23 2.67 47.02 -6.83
CA ARG A 23 3.76 46.04 -6.76
C ARG A 23 4.12 45.88 -5.29
N VAL A 24 3.78 44.74 -4.70
CA VAL A 24 4.48 44.27 -3.51
C VAL A 24 5.83 43.73 -3.99
N PRO A 25 6.96 44.28 -3.54
CA PRO A 25 8.27 43.73 -3.89
C PRO A 25 8.41 42.39 -3.16
N LEU A 26 8.42 41.29 -3.92
CA LEU A 26 8.97 40.03 -3.42
C LEU A 26 10.47 40.22 -3.27
N THR A 27 10.91 40.74 -2.13
CA THR A 27 12.29 40.54 -1.68
C THR A 27 12.41 39.10 -1.20
N ALA A 28 12.48 38.17 -2.17
CA ALA A 28 13.14 36.90 -1.92
C ALA A 28 14.62 37.23 -1.74
N THR A 29 15.12 37.15 -0.51
CA THR A 29 16.56 37.08 -0.25
C THR A 29 17.07 35.80 -0.92
N SER A 30 17.47 35.92 -2.18
CA SER A 30 18.30 34.94 -2.85
C SER A 30 19.62 34.87 -2.09
N GLN A 31 19.74 33.94 -1.15
CA GLN A 31 21.05 33.38 -0.88
C GLN A 31 21.40 32.53 -2.09
N ARG A 32 22.02 33.17 -3.09
CA ARG A 32 22.85 32.46 -4.08
C ARG A 32 23.96 31.77 -3.30
N ARG A 33 23.74 30.52 -2.91
CA ARG A 33 24.84 29.63 -2.58
C ARG A 33 25.54 29.34 -3.91
N SER A 34 26.82 29.71 -3.98
CA SER A 34 27.65 29.48 -5.15
C SER A 34 27.63 27.99 -5.48
N ALA A 35 27.35 27.65 -6.75
CA ALA A 35 27.41 26.29 -7.27
C ALA A 35 28.81 25.66 -7.10
N GLN A 36 29.84 26.45 -6.80
CA GLN A 36 31.20 25.96 -6.49
C GLN A 36 31.33 25.36 -5.08
N ASN A 37 30.44 25.66 -4.13
CA ASN A 37 30.47 25.05 -2.78
C ASN A 37 29.65 23.76 -2.67
N LEU A 38 28.87 23.41 -3.71
CA LEU A 38 28.14 22.14 -3.81
C LEU A 38 28.95 21.05 -4.55
N LEU A 39 30.00 21.44 -5.27
CA LEU A 39 30.91 20.52 -5.97
C LEU A 39 32.14 20.11 -5.13
N SER A 40 32.30 20.66 -3.93
CA SER A 40 33.43 20.34 -3.03
C SER A 40 33.15 19.20 -2.05
N PHE A 41 31.97 18.57 -2.11
CA PHE A 41 31.59 17.51 -1.15
C PHE A 41 32.03 16.09 -1.53
N HIS A 42 32.66 15.90 -2.71
CA HIS A 42 33.11 14.59 -3.18
C HIS A 42 34.63 14.37 -3.20
N THR A 43 35.43 15.23 -2.57
CA THR A 43 36.87 14.95 -2.41
C THR A 43 37.36 15.39 -1.05
N GLN A 44 37.79 14.42 -0.24
CA GLN A 44 38.92 14.64 0.65
C GLN A 44 40.07 13.77 0.16
N PRO A 45 41.27 14.36 0.07
CA PRO A 45 42.40 13.73 0.74
C PRO A 45 43.04 14.71 1.73
N SER A 46 43.59 14.14 2.80
CA SER A 46 44.28 14.84 3.89
C SER A 46 45.57 15.54 3.42
N ASP A 47 45.71 16.75 3.96
CA ASP A 47 46.88 17.54 4.40
C ASP A 47 48.06 17.90 3.47
N THR A 48 48.20 19.22 3.34
CA THR A 48 49.44 20.02 3.29
C THR A 48 50.54 19.60 2.32
N VAL A 49 50.63 20.28 1.16
CA VAL A 49 51.82 21.03 0.72
C VAL A 49 51.36 22.12 -0.25
N THR A 50 51.59 23.38 0.11
CA THR A 50 51.51 24.56 -0.75
C THR A 50 52.46 24.46 -1.95
N ASN A 51 51.97 24.68 -3.18
CA ASN A 51 52.62 25.58 -4.15
C ASN A 51 51.74 25.82 -5.39
N SER A 52 51.68 27.10 -5.76
CA SER A 52 50.98 27.71 -6.90
C SER A 52 51.54 27.29 -8.26
N VAL A 53 50.71 26.85 -9.22
CA VAL A 53 51.02 26.95 -10.66
C VAL A 53 49.74 27.16 -11.49
N GLN A 54 49.89 27.99 -12.53
CA GLN A 54 48.91 28.64 -13.39
C GLN A 54 48.11 27.71 -14.33
N VAL A 55 46.88 28.13 -14.60
CA VAL A 55 45.94 27.57 -15.59
C VAL A 55 46.34 28.03 -16.99
N GLU A 56 47.08 27.21 -17.74
CA GLU A 56 47.20 27.39 -19.20
C GLU A 56 47.53 26.11 -20.02
N THR A 57 47.46 24.91 -19.43
CA THR A 57 47.89 23.66 -20.12
C THR A 57 46.77 22.62 -20.32
N ILE A 58 45.49 23.03 -20.33
CA ILE A 58 44.33 22.11 -20.45
C ILE A 58 43.92 21.84 -21.92
N LEU A 59 44.56 22.45 -22.91
CA LEU A 59 44.14 22.33 -24.32
C LEU A 59 44.99 21.41 -25.22
N SER A 60 45.95 20.65 -24.68
CA SER A 60 46.82 19.78 -25.50
C SER A 60 46.80 18.28 -25.16
N SER A 61 46.00 17.83 -24.19
CA SER A 61 45.93 16.42 -23.77
C SER A 61 44.72 15.64 -24.33
N LEU A 62 43.93 16.24 -25.23
CA LEU A 62 42.74 15.61 -25.83
C LEU A 62 43.02 14.74 -27.08
N ASN A 63 44.28 14.50 -27.46
CA ASN A 63 44.63 13.76 -28.68
C ASN A 63 45.66 12.62 -28.52
N VAL A 64 45.82 12.04 -27.32
CA VAL A 64 46.72 10.88 -27.12
C VAL A 64 46.01 9.75 -26.35
N LEU A 65 44.81 9.37 -26.80
CA LEU A 65 44.10 8.17 -26.37
C LEU A 65 43.92 7.19 -27.54
N GLN A 66 45.02 6.77 -28.18
CA GLN A 66 44.92 5.64 -29.11
C GLN A 66 46.15 4.74 -29.27
N GLU A 67 47.27 4.97 -28.58
CA GLU A 67 48.44 4.09 -28.69
C GLU A 67 49.24 4.09 -27.38
N SER A 68 48.95 3.18 -26.45
CA SER A 68 49.89 2.67 -25.43
C SER A 68 49.26 1.59 -24.53
N GLU A 69 48.61 0.57 -25.11
CA GLU A 69 48.64 -0.75 -24.48
C GLU A 69 49.92 -1.44 -24.96
N THR A 70 50.63 -2.12 -24.07
CA THR A 70 51.97 -2.73 -24.25
C THR A 70 53.17 -1.80 -24.07
N ASN A 71 53.47 -1.42 -22.82
CA ASN A 71 54.82 -1.50 -22.22
C ASN A 71 54.89 -0.68 -20.92
N THR A 72 54.68 -1.31 -19.76
CA THR A 72 55.47 -1.02 -18.54
C THR A 72 55.16 -2.03 -17.43
N LEU A 73 55.76 -3.22 -17.54
CA LEU A 73 56.12 -4.05 -16.39
C LEU A 73 57.55 -3.70 -16.00
N ARG A 74 57.74 -2.72 -15.11
CA ARG A 74 58.90 -2.66 -14.18
C ARG A 74 58.80 -1.49 -13.22
N GLY A 75 58.54 -1.84 -11.96
CA GLY A 75 59.13 -1.19 -10.79
C GLY A 75 58.44 0.07 -10.30
N TYR A 76 57.49 -0.09 -9.38
CA TYR A 76 57.37 0.78 -8.20
C TYR A 76 56.66 0.00 -7.08
N THR A 77 57.43 -0.41 -6.08
CA THR A 77 56.95 -0.97 -4.82
C THR A 77 56.42 0.15 -3.94
N GLY A 78 55.16 0.07 -3.49
CA GLY A 78 54.67 0.74 -2.29
C GLY A 78 53.43 1.63 -2.44
N LYS A 79 52.24 1.00 -2.53
CA LYS A 79 51.01 1.30 -1.74
C LYS A 79 49.90 0.31 -2.14
N LYS A 80 49.46 -0.55 -1.20
CA LYS A 80 48.34 -1.51 -1.37
C LYS A 80 47.01 -0.73 -1.31
N ASP A 81 46.70 0.07 -2.33
CA ASP A 81 45.49 0.90 -2.32
C ASP A 81 44.34 0.35 -3.21
N ASN A 82 44.52 -0.80 -3.90
CA ASN A 82 43.41 -1.52 -4.55
C ASN A 82 43.43 -2.98 -4.10
N VAL A 83 42.59 -3.33 -3.12
CA VAL A 83 42.44 -4.73 -2.65
C VAL A 83 41.49 -5.52 -3.54
N LEU A 84 40.60 -4.85 -4.27
CA LEU A 84 39.66 -5.50 -5.19
C LEU A 84 40.37 -5.95 -6.46
N HIS A 85 40.07 -7.17 -6.89
CA HIS A 85 40.65 -7.75 -8.08
C HIS A 85 39.98 -7.21 -9.35
N ASP A 86 40.77 -7.06 -10.41
CA ASP A 86 40.19 -6.84 -11.74
C ASP A 86 39.65 -8.17 -12.31
N ALA A 87 38.75 -8.08 -13.30
CA ALA A 87 38.10 -9.27 -13.85
C ALA A 87 39.10 -10.29 -14.44
N LEU A 88 40.19 -9.82 -15.07
CA LEU A 88 41.21 -10.69 -15.65
C LEU A 88 42.02 -11.42 -14.58
N GLN A 89 42.30 -10.77 -13.46
CA GLN A 89 42.96 -11.37 -12.30
C GLN A 89 42.07 -12.42 -11.64
N LEU A 90 40.77 -12.13 -11.48
CA LEU A 90 39.81 -13.09 -10.94
C LEU A 90 39.72 -14.34 -11.81
N GLU A 91 39.58 -14.16 -13.13
CA GLU A 91 39.59 -15.28 -14.08
C GLU A 91 40.91 -16.07 -14.02
N ALA A 92 42.05 -15.38 -13.95
CA ALA A 92 43.36 -16.02 -13.84
C ALA A 92 43.55 -16.79 -12.51
N ALA A 93 42.88 -16.35 -11.44
CA ALA A 93 42.85 -17.03 -10.15
C ALA A 93 41.82 -18.18 -10.10
N GLY A 94 40.97 -18.34 -11.12
CA GLY A 94 39.90 -19.33 -11.12
C GLY A 94 38.71 -18.89 -10.27
N HIS A 95 38.36 -17.61 -10.32
CA HIS A 95 37.15 -17.06 -9.71
C HIS A 95 36.23 -16.49 -10.80
N VAL A 96 34.97 -16.26 -10.46
CA VAL A 96 33.98 -15.72 -11.40
C VAL A 96 33.89 -14.21 -11.20
N PRO A 97 34.35 -13.39 -12.16
CA PRO A 97 34.07 -11.95 -12.13
C PRO A 97 32.58 -11.71 -12.40
N LEU A 98 32.00 -10.76 -11.68
CA LEU A 98 30.61 -10.34 -11.86
C LEU A 98 30.56 -8.91 -12.38
N GLU A 99 29.77 -8.68 -13.42
CA GLU A 99 29.41 -7.36 -13.90
C GLU A 99 28.33 -6.76 -13.00
N ASN A 100 28.56 -5.54 -12.51
CA ASN A 100 27.58 -4.78 -11.74
C ASN A 100 26.76 -3.88 -12.67
N PHE A 101 25.56 -4.32 -13.05
CA PHE A 101 24.66 -3.49 -13.85
C PHE A 101 23.76 -2.64 -12.95
N MET A 102 24.10 -1.34 -12.85
CA MET A 102 23.32 -0.33 -12.12
C MET A 102 23.01 -0.70 -10.66
N GLU A 103 23.80 -1.56 -10.02
CA GLU A 103 23.58 -2.09 -8.66
C GLU A 103 22.30 -2.93 -8.50
N PHE A 104 21.64 -3.29 -9.61
CA PHE A 104 20.39 -4.05 -9.61
C PHE A 104 20.54 -5.46 -10.17
N GLN A 105 21.62 -5.76 -10.89
CA GLN A 105 21.88 -7.09 -11.44
C GLN A 105 23.39 -7.36 -11.42
N PHE A 106 23.76 -8.51 -10.87
CA PHE A 106 25.12 -9.02 -10.86
C PHE A 106 25.18 -10.34 -11.63
N PHE A 107 25.95 -10.37 -12.71
CA PHE A 107 26.01 -11.54 -13.59
C PHE A 107 27.43 -11.77 -14.09
N GLY A 108 27.75 -13.02 -14.39
CA GLY A 108 29.10 -13.40 -14.82
C GLY A 108 29.07 -14.51 -15.87
N PRO A 109 30.22 -14.82 -16.45
CA PRO A 109 30.32 -15.78 -17.54
C PRO A 109 30.23 -17.24 -17.06
N ILE A 110 29.51 -18.04 -17.83
CA ILE A 110 29.65 -19.50 -17.88
C ILE A 110 29.77 -19.93 -19.35
N ALA A 111 30.28 -21.12 -19.61
CA ALA A 111 30.26 -21.68 -20.97
C ALA A 111 29.62 -23.07 -21.00
N ILE A 112 28.82 -23.34 -22.02
CA ILE A 112 28.04 -24.59 -22.13
C ILE A 112 28.39 -25.30 -23.43
N GLY A 113 28.58 -26.60 -23.36
CA GLY A 113 28.73 -27.49 -24.52
C GLY A 113 30.14 -27.68 -25.05
N SER A 114 30.24 -28.47 -26.12
CA SER A 114 31.50 -28.79 -26.82
C SER A 114 31.37 -28.55 -28.33
N PRO A 115 32.00 -27.51 -28.91
CA PRO A 115 32.85 -26.51 -28.25
C PRO A 115 32.05 -25.63 -27.27
N PRO A 116 32.71 -25.09 -26.22
CA PRO A 116 32.05 -24.21 -25.25
C PRO A 116 31.45 -22.97 -25.89
N GLN A 117 30.21 -22.65 -25.51
CA GLN A 117 29.49 -21.45 -25.90
C GLN A 117 29.26 -20.59 -24.66
N GLU A 118 29.88 -19.41 -24.63
CA GLU A 118 29.77 -18.48 -23.51
C GLU A 118 28.40 -17.80 -23.44
N VAL A 119 27.90 -17.65 -22.22
CA VAL A 119 26.66 -16.95 -21.87
C VAL A 119 26.83 -16.28 -20.51
N LEU A 120 26.19 -15.14 -20.31
CA LEU A 120 26.20 -14.41 -19.04
C LEU A 120 24.98 -14.81 -18.21
N VAL A 121 25.20 -15.26 -16.98
CA VAL A 121 24.13 -15.69 -16.08
C VAL A 121 24.10 -14.89 -14.79
N CYS A 122 22.89 -14.61 -14.32
CA CYS A 122 22.68 -14.17 -12.94
C CYS A 122 22.90 -15.37 -12.02
N PHE A 123 23.83 -15.26 -11.07
CA PHE A 123 24.05 -16.28 -10.05
C PHE A 123 23.08 -16.04 -8.90
N ASP A 124 22.12 -16.93 -8.73
CA ASP A 124 20.91 -16.69 -7.96
C ASP A 124 20.81 -17.64 -6.76
N THR A 125 21.00 -17.13 -5.54
CA THR A 125 20.80 -17.91 -4.31
C THR A 125 19.33 -18.08 -3.92
N GLY A 126 18.40 -17.46 -4.64
CA GLY A 126 16.95 -17.61 -4.52
C GLY A 126 16.34 -18.76 -5.33
N SER A 127 17.10 -19.41 -6.21
CA SER A 127 16.62 -20.58 -6.98
C SER A 127 17.70 -21.64 -7.22
N SER A 128 17.34 -22.77 -7.82
CA SER A 128 18.23 -23.96 -7.94
C SER A 128 18.42 -24.46 -9.37
N ASP A 129 17.66 -23.95 -10.32
CA ASP A 129 17.75 -24.41 -11.71
C ASP A 129 18.75 -23.58 -12.52
N LEU A 130 19.47 -24.23 -13.43
CA LEU A 130 20.25 -23.55 -14.47
C LEU A 130 19.44 -23.52 -15.76
N TRP A 131 19.19 -22.32 -16.30
CA TRP A 131 18.58 -22.16 -17.61
C TRP A 131 19.19 -21.02 -18.40
N VAL A 132 19.20 -21.18 -19.72
CA VAL A 132 19.72 -20.23 -20.69
C VAL A 132 18.81 -20.15 -21.92
N PRO A 133 18.76 -18.99 -22.61
CA PRO A 133 17.93 -18.82 -23.78
C PRO A 133 18.47 -19.62 -24.94
N GLY A 134 17.63 -20.47 -25.52
CA GLY A 134 17.98 -21.25 -26.70
C GLY A 134 18.01 -20.38 -27.97
N LYS A 135 18.73 -20.85 -29.00
CA LYS A 135 18.80 -20.19 -30.33
C LYS A 135 17.47 -19.73 -30.93
N LYS A 136 16.37 -20.41 -30.60
CA LYS A 136 15.02 -20.09 -31.13
C LYS A 136 14.26 -19.05 -30.31
N CYS A 137 14.79 -18.59 -29.17
CA CYS A 137 14.13 -17.58 -28.36
C CYS A 137 14.55 -16.17 -28.80
N GLU A 138 13.73 -15.53 -29.64
CA GLU A 138 14.04 -14.19 -30.16
C GLU A 138 13.79 -13.09 -29.12
N ALA A 139 12.74 -13.23 -28.30
CA ALA A 139 12.32 -12.23 -27.31
C ALA A 139 12.77 -12.58 -25.87
N CYS A 140 13.85 -13.33 -25.69
CA CYS A 140 14.45 -13.63 -24.38
C CYS A 140 15.40 -12.52 -23.91
N ALA A 141 15.71 -12.53 -22.61
CA ALA A 141 16.71 -11.68 -21.97
C ALA A 141 18.11 -11.80 -22.58
N GLY A 142 18.94 -10.81 -22.29
CA GLY A 142 20.32 -10.73 -22.77
C GLY A 142 20.48 -10.79 -24.29
N GLN A 143 21.71 -11.04 -24.75
CA GLN A 143 22.10 -11.05 -26.16
C GLN A 143 22.51 -12.44 -26.65
N ALA A 144 23.18 -13.24 -25.81
CA ALA A 144 23.69 -14.53 -26.21
C ALA A 144 22.56 -15.57 -26.25
N ARG A 145 22.72 -16.58 -27.11
CA ARG A 145 21.78 -17.68 -27.26
C ARG A 145 22.53 -18.98 -27.37
N PHE A 146 22.21 -19.93 -26.50
CA PHE A 146 22.81 -21.25 -26.55
C PHE A 146 22.26 -22.06 -27.73
N ASN A 147 23.16 -22.54 -28.59
CA ASN A 147 22.84 -23.42 -29.70
C ASN A 147 23.23 -24.86 -29.36
N HIS A 148 22.33 -25.56 -28.65
CA HIS A 148 22.52 -26.95 -28.25
C HIS A 148 22.85 -27.88 -29.43
N SER A 149 22.36 -27.60 -30.65
CA SER A 149 22.66 -28.42 -31.84
C SER A 149 24.12 -28.32 -32.33
N GLN A 150 24.90 -27.35 -31.84
CA GLN A 150 26.33 -27.22 -32.12
C GLN A 150 27.23 -27.87 -31.06
N SER A 151 26.65 -28.31 -29.94
CA SER A 151 27.38 -29.03 -28.90
C SER A 151 27.39 -30.53 -29.20
N SER A 152 28.58 -31.13 -29.30
CA SER A 152 28.73 -32.57 -29.48
C SER A 152 28.44 -33.38 -28.21
N THR A 153 28.37 -32.72 -27.06
CA THR A 153 28.12 -33.33 -25.74
C THR A 153 26.69 -33.12 -25.24
N TYR A 154 25.86 -32.39 -25.98
CA TYR A 154 24.47 -32.16 -25.61
C TYR A 154 23.62 -33.43 -25.80
N HIS A 155 22.89 -33.79 -24.75
CA HIS A 155 21.94 -34.88 -24.74
C HIS A 155 20.57 -34.39 -24.25
N GLU A 156 19.60 -34.32 -25.16
CA GLU A 156 18.22 -33.93 -24.82
C GLU A 156 17.59 -34.92 -23.82
N SER A 157 16.83 -34.41 -22.85
CA SER A 157 16.08 -35.26 -21.93
C SER A 157 14.99 -36.04 -22.65
N THR A 158 15.00 -37.36 -22.49
CA THR A 158 14.01 -38.27 -23.13
C THR A 158 12.81 -38.56 -22.25
N THR A 159 12.88 -38.26 -20.95
CA THR A 159 11.84 -38.60 -19.96
C THR A 159 10.83 -37.48 -19.75
N HIS A 160 11.23 -36.22 -19.89
CA HIS A 160 10.36 -35.06 -19.74
C HIS A 160 10.67 -34.03 -20.85
N PRO A 161 9.72 -33.75 -21.75
CA PRO A 161 9.99 -32.97 -22.96
C PRO A 161 10.00 -31.45 -22.75
N ALA A 162 9.60 -30.97 -21.57
CA ALA A 162 9.46 -29.54 -21.30
C ALA A 162 9.56 -29.22 -19.81
N PHE A 163 9.95 -27.98 -19.51
CA PHE A 163 9.89 -27.38 -18.19
C PHE A 163 9.19 -26.03 -18.23
N ALA A 164 8.67 -25.62 -17.08
CA ALA A 164 8.23 -24.25 -16.84
C ALA A 164 8.52 -23.88 -15.39
N VAL A 165 9.24 -22.78 -15.18
CA VAL A 165 9.59 -22.27 -13.84
C VAL A 165 8.94 -20.90 -13.65
N GLN A 166 8.35 -20.70 -12.47
CA GLN A 166 7.74 -19.43 -12.08
C GLN A 166 8.63 -18.74 -11.03
N TYR A 167 9.13 -17.57 -11.39
CA TYR A 167 9.82 -16.65 -10.47
C TYR A 167 8.84 -15.59 -9.97
N GLY A 168 9.22 -14.86 -8.91
CA GLY A 168 8.48 -13.68 -8.45
C GLY A 168 8.34 -12.62 -9.54
N SER A 169 9.38 -12.48 -10.38
CA SER A 169 9.44 -11.52 -11.47
C SER A 169 8.69 -11.94 -12.73
N GLY A 170 8.48 -13.24 -12.97
CA GLY A 170 7.79 -13.75 -14.14
C GLY A 170 8.08 -15.22 -14.43
N LYS A 171 7.64 -15.70 -15.60
CA LYS A 171 7.73 -17.12 -15.98
C LYS A 171 8.70 -17.37 -17.14
N VAL A 172 9.40 -18.50 -17.09
CA VAL A 172 10.18 -19.04 -18.21
C VAL A 172 9.71 -20.45 -18.55
N SER A 173 9.74 -20.82 -19.84
CA SER A 173 9.46 -22.20 -20.26
C SER A 173 10.27 -22.63 -21.48
N GLY A 174 10.54 -23.93 -21.53
CA GLY A 174 11.40 -24.51 -22.54
C GLY A 174 11.44 -26.03 -22.46
N HIS A 175 12.59 -26.57 -22.83
CA HIS A 175 12.97 -27.98 -22.80
C HIS A 175 14.35 -28.06 -22.18
N PHE A 176 14.77 -29.21 -21.66
CA PHE A 176 16.05 -29.31 -20.97
C PHE A 176 16.80 -30.56 -21.43
N GLY A 177 18.12 -30.47 -21.36
CA GLY A 177 19.03 -31.56 -21.67
C GLY A 177 20.20 -31.55 -20.71
N GLN A 178 21.12 -32.48 -20.91
CA GLN A 178 22.39 -32.54 -20.21
C GLN A 178 23.49 -32.08 -21.16
N ASP A 179 24.44 -31.33 -20.62
CA ASP A 179 25.66 -30.97 -21.33
C ASP A 179 26.81 -30.76 -20.35
N VAL A 180 27.99 -30.44 -20.88
CA VAL A 180 29.13 -29.98 -20.09
C VAL A 180 28.97 -28.50 -19.81
N VAL A 181 29.11 -28.10 -18.55
CA VAL A 181 29.11 -26.69 -18.13
C VAL A 181 30.47 -26.33 -17.56
N HIS A 182 30.99 -25.20 -17.99
CA HIS A 182 32.21 -24.58 -17.52
C HIS A 182 31.85 -23.36 -16.68
N VAL A 183 32.36 -23.30 -15.46
CA VAL A 183 32.26 -22.12 -14.58
C VAL A 183 33.60 -21.93 -13.89
N ALA A 184 34.15 -20.72 -13.98
CA ALA A 184 35.53 -20.45 -13.61
C ALA A 184 36.51 -21.48 -14.22
N GLN A 185 37.34 -22.12 -13.39
CA GLN A 185 38.28 -23.18 -13.76
C GLN A 185 37.66 -24.58 -13.84
N PHE A 186 36.40 -24.75 -13.45
CA PHE A 186 35.77 -26.05 -13.31
C PHE A 186 35.02 -26.46 -14.58
N GLN A 187 35.19 -27.73 -14.97
CA GLN A 187 34.38 -28.38 -15.98
C GLN A 187 33.48 -29.43 -15.30
N ILE A 188 32.18 -29.19 -15.29
CA ILE A 188 31.17 -30.10 -14.72
C ILE A 188 30.46 -30.83 -15.86
N LYS A 189 30.55 -32.17 -15.87
CA LYS A 189 29.92 -33.02 -16.87
C LYS A 189 28.49 -33.38 -16.48
N ASP A 190 27.71 -33.85 -17.46
CA ASP A 190 26.35 -34.38 -17.28
C ASP A 190 25.42 -33.43 -16.50
N THR A 191 25.62 -32.12 -16.68
CA THR A 191 24.86 -31.08 -15.96
C THR A 191 23.57 -30.79 -16.71
N THR A 192 22.45 -30.82 -15.99
CA THR A 192 21.15 -30.47 -16.57
C THR A 192 21.05 -28.96 -16.82
N VAL A 193 20.69 -28.58 -18.04
CA VAL A 193 20.53 -27.19 -18.48
C VAL A 193 19.17 -27.01 -19.13
N GLY A 194 18.40 -26.03 -18.65
CA GLY A 194 17.15 -25.59 -19.26
C GLY A 194 17.39 -24.73 -20.49
N ILE A 195 16.88 -25.14 -21.65
CA ILE A 195 16.92 -24.40 -22.90
C ILE A 195 15.58 -23.68 -23.10
N VAL A 196 15.57 -22.39 -22.74
CA VAL A 196 14.37 -21.55 -22.77
C VAL A 196 13.92 -21.28 -24.20
N ARG A 197 12.60 -21.35 -24.42
CA ARG A 197 11.95 -21.01 -25.69
C ARG A 197 11.10 -19.74 -25.58
N THR A 198 10.55 -19.49 -24.40
CA THR A 198 9.66 -18.35 -24.15
C THR A 198 9.89 -17.83 -22.74
N GLU A 199 10.01 -16.52 -22.63
CA GLU A 199 10.06 -15.77 -21.38
C GLU A 199 8.87 -14.82 -21.32
N GLU A 200 8.36 -14.59 -20.12
CA GLU A 200 7.45 -13.49 -19.86
C GLU A 200 8.18 -12.14 -20.04
N GLU A 201 7.44 -11.11 -20.46
CA GLU A 201 8.01 -9.79 -20.78
C GLU A 201 8.84 -9.20 -19.64
N SER A 202 8.47 -9.45 -18.38
CA SER A 202 9.21 -9.01 -17.21
C SER A 202 10.57 -9.71 -17.06
N MET A 203 10.67 -11.00 -17.38
CA MET A 203 11.93 -11.77 -17.37
C MET A 203 12.82 -11.36 -18.55
N ALA A 204 12.24 -11.14 -19.72
CA ALA A 204 12.95 -10.75 -20.94
C ALA A 204 13.67 -9.38 -20.86
N ARG A 205 13.47 -8.63 -19.77
CA ARG A 205 14.13 -7.34 -19.51
C ARG A 205 15.42 -7.45 -18.70
N MET A 206 15.80 -8.65 -18.25
CA MET A 206 17.09 -8.87 -17.60
C MET A 206 18.26 -8.61 -18.56
N LYS A 207 19.38 -8.14 -18.02
CA LYS A 207 20.63 -7.94 -18.76
C LYS A 207 21.42 -9.23 -18.93
N ALA A 208 21.43 -10.06 -17.91
CA ALA A 208 21.94 -11.43 -18.02
C ALA A 208 21.18 -12.18 -19.11
N ASP A 209 21.87 -13.09 -19.80
CA ASP A 209 21.26 -13.98 -20.80
C ASP A 209 20.38 -15.01 -20.11
N GLY A 210 20.87 -15.60 -19.02
CA GLY A 210 20.17 -16.63 -18.27
C GLY A 210 20.36 -16.53 -16.76
N LEU A 211 20.08 -17.63 -16.07
CA LEU A 211 20.12 -17.71 -14.62
C LEU A 211 20.72 -19.04 -14.18
N LEU A 212 21.58 -19.01 -13.17
CA LEU A 212 22.19 -20.17 -12.54
C LEU A 212 21.83 -20.18 -11.05
N GLY A 213 20.99 -21.13 -10.65
CA GLY A 213 20.57 -21.30 -9.26
C GLY A 213 21.66 -21.90 -8.35
N LEU A 214 21.84 -21.29 -7.18
CA LEU A 214 22.77 -21.69 -6.11
C LEU A 214 22.08 -22.08 -4.80
N ALA A 215 20.76 -22.23 -4.81
CA ALA A 215 19.98 -22.76 -3.69
C ALA A 215 20.00 -24.30 -3.65
N PHE A 216 19.26 -24.87 -2.70
CA PHE A 216 19.27 -26.32 -2.45
C PHE A 216 18.34 -27.09 -3.40
N ASP A 217 18.56 -28.39 -3.53
CA ASP A 217 17.81 -29.29 -4.41
C ASP A 217 16.27 -29.24 -4.22
N GLY A 218 15.79 -28.89 -3.01
CA GLY A 218 14.35 -28.80 -2.72
C GLY A 218 13.59 -27.70 -3.47
N LEU A 219 14.28 -26.76 -4.14
CA LEU A 219 13.66 -25.77 -5.05
C LEU A 219 13.83 -26.11 -6.53
N SER A 220 14.61 -27.13 -6.84
CA SER A 220 14.90 -27.50 -8.22
C SER A 220 13.66 -28.09 -8.89
N THR A 221 13.36 -27.61 -10.10
CA THR A 221 12.27 -28.15 -10.92
C THR A 221 12.80 -29.26 -11.84
N PHE A 222 14.04 -29.15 -12.31
CA PHE A 222 14.63 -30.12 -13.24
C PHE A 222 16.14 -30.31 -13.07
N SER A 223 16.85 -29.41 -12.39
CA SER A 223 18.29 -29.49 -12.14
C SER A 223 18.57 -30.36 -10.91
N HIS A 224 18.50 -31.69 -11.07
CA HIS A 224 18.76 -32.66 -10.01
C HIS A 224 20.04 -33.47 -10.32
N PRO A 225 21.16 -33.24 -9.60
CA PRO A 225 21.37 -32.21 -8.58
C PRO A 225 21.59 -30.80 -9.19
N PRO A 226 21.43 -29.71 -8.41
CA PRO A 226 21.78 -28.36 -8.84
C PRO A 226 23.29 -28.24 -9.12
N LEU A 227 23.70 -27.28 -9.95
CA LEU A 227 25.06 -27.23 -10.51
C LEU A 227 26.16 -27.23 -9.44
N PHE A 228 26.02 -26.44 -8.37
CA PHE A 228 27.04 -26.40 -7.32
C PHE A 228 27.17 -27.74 -6.56
N PHE A 229 26.08 -28.50 -6.42
CA PHE A 229 26.14 -29.85 -5.84
C PHE A 229 26.82 -30.82 -6.79
N ALA A 230 26.50 -30.76 -8.09
CA ALA A 230 27.18 -31.55 -9.12
C ALA A 230 28.69 -31.25 -9.16
N LEU A 231 29.08 -29.99 -8.96
CA LEU A 231 30.47 -29.57 -8.83
C LEU A 231 31.15 -30.27 -7.64
N LEU A 232 30.55 -30.22 -6.44
CA LEU A 232 31.11 -30.87 -5.24
C LEU A 232 31.19 -32.40 -5.35
N GLU A 233 30.31 -33.03 -6.13
CA GLU A 233 30.37 -34.46 -6.42
C GLU A 233 31.55 -34.82 -7.34
N GLN A 234 31.87 -33.96 -8.31
CA GLN A 234 32.94 -34.19 -9.29
C GLN A 234 34.32 -33.72 -8.80
N TYR A 235 34.36 -32.77 -7.85
CA TYR A 235 35.58 -32.20 -7.26
C TYR A 235 35.51 -32.32 -5.72
N PRO A 236 35.67 -33.54 -5.16
CA PRO A 236 35.48 -33.80 -3.73
C PRO A 236 36.51 -33.11 -2.81
N GLU A 237 37.62 -32.62 -3.37
CA GLU A 237 38.63 -31.80 -2.68
C GLU A 237 38.23 -30.33 -2.52
N LEU A 238 37.22 -29.87 -3.27
CA LEU A 238 36.72 -28.51 -3.19
C LEU A 238 35.97 -28.32 -1.86
N GLU A 239 36.25 -27.22 -1.16
CA GLU A 239 35.46 -26.87 0.02
C GLU A 239 34.01 -26.61 -0.38
N SER A 240 33.07 -27.00 0.49
CA SER A 240 31.62 -26.90 0.21
C SER A 240 31.05 -25.50 0.38
N GLN A 241 31.85 -24.48 0.03
CA GLN A 241 31.59 -23.08 0.31
C GLN A 241 31.62 -22.26 -0.97
N PHE A 242 30.80 -21.21 -1.02
CA PHE A 242 30.95 -20.13 -2.00
C PHE A 242 30.67 -18.79 -1.33
N ALA A 243 31.20 -17.71 -1.90
CA ALA A 243 31.09 -16.38 -1.33
C ALA A 243 30.86 -15.30 -2.39
N PHE A 244 30.07 -14.27 -2.06
CA PHE A 244 29.72 -13.16 -2.94
C PHE A 244 30.20 -11.83 -2.39
N TYR A 245 31.16 -11.20 -3.07
CA TYR A 245 31.45 -9.78 -2.86
C TYR A 245 30.78 -8.97 -3.97
N LEU A 246 29.93 -8.00 -3.59
CA LEU A 246 29.24 -7.15 -4.56
C LEU A 246 29.71 -5.70 -4.38
N SER A 247 30.22 -5.12 -5.46
CA SER A 247 30.64 -3.71 -5.48
C SER A 247 29.45 -2.77 -5.22
N PRO A 248 29.64 -1.70 -4.40
CA PRO A 248 28.56 -0.80 -4.03
C PRO A 248 28.19 0.20 -5.14
N ASP A 249 29.15 0.57 -5.99
CA ASP A 249 28.99 1.63 -6.99
C ASP A 249 28.55 1.09 -8.37
N PRO A 250 27.66 1.78 -9.09
CA PRO A 250 27.05 1.25 -10.31
C PRO A 250 28.05 1.14 -11.45
N ASN A 251 28.01 0.03 -12.20
CA ASN A 251 28.89 -0.23 -13.35
C ASN A 251 30.39 -0.17 -13.00
N THR A 252 30.72 -0.54 -11.76
CA THR A 252 32.11 -0.71 -11.33
C THR A 252 32.54 -2.18 -11.40
N ASN A 253 33.83 -2.38 -11.64
CA ASN A 253 34.44 -3.71 -11.62
C ASN A 253 34.79 -4.10 -10.18
N GLY A 254 34.95 -5.41 -9.96
CA GLY A 254 35.40 -5.95 -8.68
C GLY A 254 34.29 -6.63 -7.88
N SER A 255 33.09 -6.84 -8.44
CA SER A 255 32.17 -7.84 -7.88
C SER A 255 32.66 -9.24 -8.23
N GLU A 256 32.54 -10.18 -7.29
CA GLU A 256 33.21 -11.48 -7.38
C GLU A 256 32.35 -12.59 -6.78
N LEU A 257 32.37 -13.75 -7.44
CA LEU A 257 31.88 -15.01 -6.89
C LEU A 257 33.04 -16.00 -6.77
N HIS A 258 33.27 -16.46 -5.55
CA HIS A 258 34.26 -17.46 -5.20
C HIS A 258 33.58 -18.82 -5.04
N LEU A 259 34.06 -19.84 -5.76
CA LEU A 259 33.61 -21.23 -5.63
C LEU A 259 34.71 -22.04 -4.93
N GLY A 260 34.36 -22.68 -3.81
CA GLY A 260 35.32 -23.43 -2.99
C GLY A 260 36.03 -22.62 -1.92
N GLY A 261 35.51 -21.45 -1.55
CA GLY A 261 36.15 -20.58 -0.56
C GLY A 261 35.67 -19.13 -0.64
N TYR A 262 36.57 -18.23 -0.24
CA TYR A 262 36.39 -16.79 -0.21
C TYR A 262 37.76 -16.11 -0.32
N ASP A 263 37.79 -14.79 -0.54
CA ASP A 263 39.03 -14.03 -0.57
C ASP A 263 39.58 -13.79 0.86
N GLU A 264 40.59 -14.58 1.24
CA GLU A 264 41.27 -14.47 2.53
C GLU A 264 42.08 -13.17 2.67
N ASP A 265 42.68 -12.68 1.59
CA ASP A 265 43.48 -11.45 1.59
C ASP A 265 42.58 -10.24 1.81
N PHE A 266 41.41 -10.21 1.17
CA PHE A 266 40.39 -9.19 1.40
C PHE A 266 39.86 -9.24 2.84
N MET A 267 39.48 -10.43 3.34
CA MET A 267 39.05 -10.60 4.73
C MET A 267 40.11 -10.14 5.74
N GLY A 268 41.38 -10.48 5.50
CA GLY A 268 42.50 -10.05 6.32
C GLY A 268 42.75 -8.54 6.26
N SER A 269 42.55 -7.92 5.10
CA SER A 269 42.69 -6.46 4.93
C SER A 269 41.65 -5.66 5.72
N LEU A 270 40.45 -6.23 5.89
CA LEU A 270 39.36 -5.64 6.66
C LEU A 270 39.43 -5.96 8.15
N ASP A 271 40.35 -6.84 8.58
CA ASP A 271 40.36 -7.45 9.92
C ASP A 271 38.95 -7.98 10.29
N ALA A 272 38.34 -8.67 9.33
CA ALA A 272 36.97 -9.14 9.43
C ALA A 272 36.87 -10.60 9.87
N SER A 273 35.74 -10.93 10.49
CA SER A 273 35.40 -12.29 10.91
C SER A 273 34.02 -12.69 10.42
N TRP A 274 33.83 -13.98 10.13
CA TRP A 274 32.54 -14.52 9.72
C TRP A 274 31.59 -14.66 10.91
N GLN A 275 30.44 -14.01 10.84
CA GLN A 275 29.35 -14.17 11.79
C GLN A 275 28.33 -15.16 11.22
N MET A 276 28.54 -16.44 11.52
CA MET A 276 27.76 -17.56 10.94
C MET A 276 26.43 -17.79 11.65
N THR A 277 25.42 -18.20 10.90
CA THR A 277 24.09 -18.63 11.36
C THR A 277 23.68 -19.92 10.65
N ASP A 278 22.84 -20.71 11.34
CA ASP A 278 22.28 -21.92 10.76
C ASP A 278 21.21 -21.59 9.70
N VAL A 279 21.20 -22.39 8.63
CA VAL A 279 20.16 -22.39 7.61
C VAL A 279 18.99 -23.24 8.09
N LEU A 280 17.76 -22.81 7.79
CA LEU A 280 16.53 -23.44 8.27
C LEU A 280 15.83 -24.25 7.17
N PRO A 281 15.53 -25.55 7.39
CA PRO A 281 14.76 -26.34 6.43
C PRO A 281 13.30 -25.88 6.38
N GLN A 282 12.65 -26.05 5.23
CA GLN A 282 11.24 -25.77 5.00
C GLN A 282 10.50 -27.10 4.82
N PHE A 283 9.55 -27.40 5.71
CA PHE A 283 8.79 -28.67 5.68
C PHE A 283 9.66 -29.93 5.63
N GLY A 284 10.84 -29.89 6.29
CA GLY A 284 11.79 -31.01 6.31
C GLY A 284 12.69 -31.13 5.08
N GLN A 285 12.62 -30.19 4.13
CA GLN A 285 13.48 -30.10 2.97
C GLN A 285 14.37 -28.86 3.01
N TRP A 286 15.57 -28.97 2.45
CA TRP A 286 16.46 -27.83 2.24
C TRP A 286 16.03 -27.13 0.95
N THR A 287 15.60 -25.88 1.06
CA THR A 287 15.03 -25.10 -0.06
C THR A 287 15.87 -23.84 -0.34
N PHE A 288 15.56 -22.72 0.31
CA PHE A 288 16.32 -21.47 0.20
C PHE A 288 17.44 -21.39 1.25
N TRP A 289 18.32 -20.40 1.11
CA TRP A 289 19.22 -19.93 2.17
C TRP A 289 18.44 -19.17 3.25
N ARG A 290 17.62 -19.90 4.00
CA ARG A 290 16.68 -19.37 5.01
C ARG A 290 17.37 -19.21 6.35
N ILE A 291 17.29 -18.03 6.94
CA ILE A 291 17.90 -17.70 8.23
C ILE A 291 16.86 -17.12 9.20
N HIS A 292 17.12 -17.28 10.50
CA HIS A 292 16.29 -16.70 11.54
C HIS A 292 16.65 -15.22 11.75
N LEU A 293 15.64 -14.35 11.70
CA LEU A 293 15.75 -12.96 12.15
C LEU A 293 15.10 -12.82 13.52
N HIS A 294 15.85 -12.34 14.50
CA HIS A 294 15.33 -12.08 15.84
C HIS A 294 14.95 -10.61 16.04
N SER A 295 15.45 -9.70 15.19
CA SER A 295 15.03 -8.31 15.21
C SER A 295 15.08 -7.64 13.85
N VAL A 296 14.12 -6.75 13.59
CA VAL A 296 14.19 -5.76 12.51
C VAL A 296 13.63 -4.45 13.04
N ASN A 297 14.47 -3.42 13.10
CA ASN A 297 14.13 -2.11 13.62
C ASN A 297 14.44 -1.04 12.58
N VAL A 298 13.53 -0.11 12.36
CA VAL A 298 13.74 1.06 11.49
C VAL A 298 13.69 2.30 12.37
N GLY A 299 14.77 3.08 12.38
CA GLY A 299 14.90 4.25 13.25
C GLY A 299 14.78 3.88 14.74
N LYS A 300 13.94 4.61 15.48
CA LYS A 300 13.77 4.45 16.94
C LYS A 300 12.54 3.59 17.33
N HIS A 301 11.97 2.85 16.40
CA HIS A 301 10.68 2.16 16.58
C HIS A 301 10.81 0.68 16.98
N ARG A 302 9.68 0.05 17.34
CA ARG A 302 9.59 -1.33 17.86
C ARG A 302 10.11 -2.36 16.85
N ASN A 303 10.62 -3.46 17.38
CA ASN A 303 11.09 -4.61 16.62
C ASN A 303 9.93 -5.26 15.82
N ALA A 304 10.02 -5.23 14.49
CA ALA A 304 9.04 -5.84 13.58
C ALA A 304 9.10 -7.39 13.58
N CYS A 305 10.14 -7.97 14.17
CA CYS A 305 10.38 -9.40 14.29
C CYS A 305 10.51 -9.83 15.76
N ALA A 306 9.73 -9.22 16.65
CA ALA A 306 9.75 -9.52 18.09
C ALA A 306 9.43 -11.00 18.40
N ASP A 307 8.53 -11.60 17.63
CA ASP A 307 8.14 -13.02 17.77
C ASP A 307 9.04 -13.97 16.95
N GLY A 308 10.10 -13.43 16.33
CA GLY A 308 10.95 -14.13 15.37
C GLY A 308 10.38 -14.10 13.95
N CYS A 309 11.26 -13.84 12.99
CA CYS A 309 10.95 -13.86 11.57
C CYS A 309 11.90 -14.82 10.84
N VAL A 310 11.56 -15.12 9.59
CA VAL A 310 12.47 -15.79 8.65
C VAL A 310 12.81 -14.82 7.52
N ALA A 311 14.08 -14.82 7.13
CA ALA A 311 14.53 -14.22 5.89
C ALA A 311 15.15 -15.28 5.00
N PHE A 312 15.15 -15.07 3.69
CA PHE A 312 16.07 -15.74 2.80
C PHE A 312 17.01 -14.74 2.15
N VAL A 313 18.24 -15.17 1.89
CA VAL A 313 19.30 -14.33 1.34
C VAL A 313 19.45 -14.65 -0.13
N ASP A 314 19.28 -13.63 -0.97
CA ASP A 314 18.94 -13.83 -2.38
C ASP A 314 19.70 -12.87 -3.29
N SER A 315 20.79 -13.34 -3.90
CA SER A 315 21.55 -12.60 -4.92
C SER A 315 20.80 -12.42 -6.25
N GLY A 316 19.67 -13.11 -6.45
CA GLY A 316 18.78 -12.90 -7.60
C GLY A 316 17.76 -11.78 -7.38
N THR A 317 17.67 -11.23 -6.17
CA THR A 317 16.75 -10.14 -5.82
C THR A 317 17.52 -8.85 -5.54
N SER A 318 17.23 -7.80 -6.30
CA SER A 318 17.94 -6.51 -6.14
C SER A 318 17.59 -5.76 -4.85
N LEU A 319 16.32 -5.82 -4.41
CA LEU A 319 15.78 -4.99 -3.33
C LEU A 319 15.65 -5.77 -2.01
N ILE A 320 15.45 -5.06 -0.89
CA ILE A 320 15.00 -5.74 0.34
C ILE A 320 13.52 -6.10 0.17
N GLY A 321 13.21 -7.39 0.29
CA GLY A 321 11.84 -7.88 0.31
C GLY A 321 11.27 -7.83 1.73
N ILE A 322 10.12 -7.19 1.88
CA ILE A 322 9.42 -7.04 3.16
C ILE A 322 8.13 -7.85 3.09
N PRO A 323 7.77 -8.63 4.14
CA PRO A 323 6.47 -9.28 4.23
C PRO A 323 5.34 -8.32 3.88
N GLY A 324 4.38 -8.74 3.06
CA GLY A 324 3.33 -7.87 2.55
C GLY A 324 2.53 -7.19 3.67
N THR A 325 2.39 -7.87 4.79
CA THR A 325 1.75 -7.40 6.03
C THR A 325 2.50 -6.27 6.73
N LEU A 326 3.83 -6.20 6.59
CA LEU A 326 4.69 -5.20 7.21
C LEU A 326 5.06 -4.07 6.24
N TYR A 327 4.97 -4.30 4.92
CA TYR A 327 5.48 -3.41 3.88
C TYR A 327 4.97 -1.96 3.99
N LEU A 328 3.65 -1.75 4.13
CA LEU A 328 3.10 -0.40 4.23
C LEU A 328 3.47 0.29 5.54
N ASN A 329 3.57 -0.46 6.64
CA ASN A 329 3.96 0.09 7.94
C ASN A 329 5.44 0.49 7.92
N PHE A 330 6.30 -0.34 7.30
CA PHE A 330 7.70 -0.01 7.06
C PHE A 330 7.84 1.29 6.26
N LEU A 331 7.16 1.39 5.11
CA LEU A 331 7.21 2.60 4.29
C LEU A 331 6.67 3.82 5.03
N TYR A 332 5.63 3.66 5.84
CA TYR A 332 5.09 4.75 6.66
C TYR A 332 6.11 5.26 7.69
N GLU A 333 6.87 4.36 8.33
CA GLU A 333 7.93 4.76 9.28
C GLU A 333 9.07 5.48 8.58
N VAL A 334 9.56 4.94 7.46
CA VAL A 334 10.58 5.59 6.64
C VAL A 334 10.10 6.98 6.18
N ALA A 335 8.85 7.07 5.70
CA ALA A 335 8.25 8.32 5.27
C ALA A 335 8.17 9.34 6.41
N THR A 336 7.71 8.92 7.59
CA THR A 336 7.50 9.79 8.75
C THR A 336 8.84 10.34 9.24
N PHE A 337 9.86 9.48 9.32
CA PHE A 337 11.20 9.91 9.69
C PHE A 337 11.75 10.93 8.69
N ALA A 338 11.71 10.63 7.39
CA ALA A 338 12.21 11.53 6.35
C ALA A 338 11.44 12.86 6.32
N GLN A 339 10.10 12.82 6.44
CA GLN A 339 9.26 14.03 6.47
C GLN A 339 9.59 14.94 7.66
N ASN A 340 9.98 14.37 8.80
CA ASN A 340 10.45 15.15 9.96
C ASN A 340 11.78 15.86 9.68
N GLN A 341 12.56 15.41 8.69
CA GLN A 341 13.76 16.11 8.20
C GLN A 341 13.46 17.13 7.10
N GLY A 342 12.20 17.27 6.66
CA GLY A 342 11.78 18.22 5.63
C GLY A 342 11.51 17.61 4.26
N CYS A 343 11.57 16.28 4.13
CA CYS A 343 11.24 15.56 2.91
C CYS A 343 9.73 15.53 2.60
N TYR A 344 9.41 15.21 1.34
CA TYR A 344 8.05 14.93 0.88
C TYR A 344 7.96 13.52 0.28
N CYS A 345 7.44 12.57 1.05
CA CYS A 345 7.31 11.17 0.61
C CYS A 345 5.89 10.78 0.19
N GLY A 346 5.76 9.90 -0.82
CA GLY A 346 4.49 9.32 -1.25
C GLY A 346 4.60 8.35 -2.43
N PHE A 347 3.49 7.68 -2.74
CA PHE A 347 3.41 6.83 -3.93
C PHE A 347 3.13 7.66 -5.18
N VAL A 348 3.95 7.42 -6.21
CA VAL A 348 3.78 7.92 -7.58
C VAL A 348 3.49 6.75 -8.53
N GLN A 349 3.28 7.04 -9.81
CA GLN A 349 3.09 6.02 -10.85
C GLN A 349 4.26 5.03 -10.96
N TYR A 350 5.46 5.43 -10.53
CA TYR A 350 6.70 4.66 -10.58
C TYR A 350 7.10 4.03 -9.23
N GLY A 351 6.21 3.99 -8.25
CA GLY A 351 6.47 3.41 -6.92
C GLY A 351 6.55 4.44 -5.80
N PHE A 352 7.12 4.06 -4.66
CA PHE A 352 7.27 4.93 -3.51
C PHE A 352 8.51 5.82 -3.65
N GLN A 353 8.33 7.13 -3.58
CA GLN A 353 9.41 8.11 -3.77
C GLN A 353 9.33 9.22 -2.72
N CYS A 354 10.48 9.79 -2.40
CA CYS A 354 10.62 10.95 -1.53
C CYS A 354 11.33 12.08 -2.28
N PHE A 355 10.78 13.29 -2.18
CA PHE A 355 11.28 14.50 -2.83
C PHE A 355 11.89 15.45 -1.80
N LEU A 356 12.86 16.25 -2.25
CA LEU A 356 13.62 17.19 -1.43
C LEU A 356 14.37 16.50 -0.28
N CYS A 357 14.90 15.30 -0.54
CA CYS A 357 15.67 14.50 0.41
C CYS A 357 17.11 14.31 -0.06
N ALA A 358 17.97 14.06 0.90
CA ALA A 358 19.28 13.45 0.75
C ALA A 358 19.30 12.07 1.44
N PRO A 359 20.26 11.18 1.10
CA PRO A 359 20.37 9.84 1.70
C PRO A 359 20.40 9.82 3.24
N GLU A 360 21.00 10.84 3.86
CA GLU A 360 21.09 11.02 5.31
C GLU A 360 19.75 11.36 5.99
N ASP A 361 18.72 11.75 5.23
CA ASP A 361 17.40 12.06 5.77
C ASP A 361 16.58 10.80 6.08
N PHE A 362 17.09 9.61 5.73
CA PHE A 362 16.42 8.33 5.95
C PHE A 362 16.93 7.62 7.23
N PRO A 363 16.05 6.91 7.96
CA PRO A 363 16.42 6.29 9.22
C PRO A 363 17.39 5.11 9.02
N PRO A 364 18.27 4.78 9.98
CA PRO A 364 19.00 3.52 9.93
C PRO A 364 18.04 2.34 10.11
N MET A 365 18.30 1.24 9.40
CA MET A 365 17.62 -0.04 9.55
C MET A 365 18.56 -1.05 10.18
N ARG A 366 18.16 -1.61 11.32
CA ARG A 366 18.93 -2.61 12.07
C ARG A 366 18.26 -3.97 11.96
N ILE A 367 19.03 -4.98 11.58
CA ILE A 367 18.59 -6.37 11.37
C ILE A 367 19.40 -7.28 12.30
N GLY A 368 18.70 -8.03 13.14
CA GLY A 368 19.27 -9.05 14.02
C GLY A 368 19.13 -10.45 13.44
N ILE A 369 20.24 -11.17 13.29
CA ILE A 369 20.36 -12.48 12.62
C ILE A 369 20.86 -13.55 13.61
N GLY A 370 20.36 -14.78 13.49
CA GLY A 370 20.90 -15.95 14.20
C GLY A 370 20.77 -15.90 15.74
N GLY A 371 19.96 -14.96 16.26
CA GLY A 371 19.70 -14.77 17.69
C GLY A 371 20.74 -13.95 18.47
N GLN A 372 21.88 -13.62 17.86
CA GLN A 372 22.98 -12.94 18.57
C GLN A 372 23.75 -11.94 17.71
N HIS A 373 23.59 -11.93 16.38
CA HIS A 373 24.33 -11.02 15.51
C HIS A 373 23.42 -9.87 15.07
N TYR A 374 23.99 -8.68 14.85
CA TYR A 374 23.26 -7.56 14.26
C TYR A 374 24.02 -6.92 13.11
N TYR A 375 23.25 -6.28 12.23
CA TYR A 375 23.71 -5.56 11.04
C TYR A 375 22.89 -4.28 10.89
N ILE A 376 23.53 -3.19 10.48
CA ILE A 376 22.91 -1.88 10.32
C ILE A 376 23.12 -1.41 8.88
N LEU A 377 22.02 -1.15 8.20
CA LEU A 377 21.96 -0.43 6.94
C LEU A 377 21.61 1.03 7.23
N GLU A 378 22.49 1.94 6.82
CA GLU A 378 22.23 3.38 6.91
C GLU A 378 21.22 3.80 5.83
N GLY A 379 20.64 5.00 5.97
CA GLY A 379 19.70 5.54 4.99
C GLY A 379 20.21 5.48 3.54
N SER A 380 21.50 5.75 3.35
CA SER A 380 22.18 5.67 2.05
C SER A 380 22.33 4.25 1.49
N ASP A 381 22.32 3.22 2.33
CA ASP A 381 22.50 1.85 1.86
C ASP A 381 21.24 1.32 1.16
N TYR A 382 20.05 1.76 1.59
CA TYR A 382 18.76 1.29 1.07
C TYR A 382 17.95 2.39 0.37
N THR A 383 18.58 3.50 -0.03
CA THR A 383 17.95 4.54 -0.85
C THR A 383 18.80 4.90 -2.05
N LEU A 384 18.14 5.08 -3.19
CA LEU A 384 18.77 5.58 -4.41
C LEU A 384 18.29 7.01 -4.68
N CYS A 385 19.17 7.99 -4.49
CA CYS A 385 18.87 9.40 -4.69
C CYS A 385 19.44 9.93 -6.00
N VAL A 386 18.57 10.40 -6.89
CA VAL A 386 18.92 11.10 -8.13
C VAL A 386 18.50 12.56 -7.99
N GLY A 387 19.48 13.44 -7.75
CA GLY A 387 19.22 14.84 -7.44
C GLY A 387 18.52 15.02 -6.10
N LEU A 388 17.31 15.57 -6.10
CA LEU A 388 16.48 15.75 -4.90
C LEU A 388 15.34 14.72 -4.82
N THR A 389 15.43 13.62 -5.56
CA THR A 389 14.43 12.56 -5.55
C THR A 389 15.09 11.25 -5.15
N CYS A 390 14.58 10.65 -4.07
CA CYS A 390 15.08 9.40 -3.53
C CYS A 390 14.02 8.31 -3.65
N ILE A 391 14.46 7.13 -4.07
CA ILE A 391 13.66 5.91 -4.12
C ILE A 391 14.10 5.02 -2.97
N VAL A 392 13.16 4.51 -2.20
CA VAL A 392 13.45 3.55 -1.13
C VAL A 392 13.54 2.16 -1.77
N LEU A 393 14.68 1.49 -1.62
CA LEU A 393 15.03 0.23 -2.29
C LEU A 393 14.43 -0.99 -1.58
N VAL A 394 13.12 -0.97 -1.40
CA VAL A 394 12.33 -2.04 -0.75
C VAL A 394 11.14 -2.42 -1.60
N GLN A 395 10.71 -3.68 -1.49
CA GLN A 395 9.54 -4.20 -2.20
C GLN A 395 8.73 -5.16 -1.33
N PRO A 396 7.45 -5.41 -1.63
CA PRO A 396 6.74 -6.55 -1.06
C PRO A 396 7.43 -7.84 -1.52
N SER A 397 7.74 -8.75 -0.60
CA SER A 397 8.39 -10.02 -0.94
C SER A 397 7.48 -11.03 -1.65
N GLY A 398 6.16 -10.77 -1.69
CA GLY A 398 5.16 -11.69 -2.23
C GLY A 398 4.88 -12.91 -1.36
N GLN A 399 5.55 -13.03 -0.21
CA GLN A 399 5.39 -14.08 0.79
C GLN A 399 5.44 -13.46 2.20
N GLU A 400 5.06 -14.20 3.24
CA GLU A 400 5.18 -13.72 4.63
C GLU A 400 6.60 -13.95 5.20
N MET A 401 7.62 -13.61 4.41
CA MET A 401 9.04 -13.74 4.77
C MET A 401 9.83 -12.55 4.24
N TRP A 402 10.93 -12.22 4.91
CA TRP A 402 11.87 -11.19 4.48
C TRP A 402 12.80 -11.72 3.37
N VAL A 403 13.28 -10.83 2.51
CA VAL A 403 14.31 -11.12 1.50
C VAL A 403 15.46 -10.15 1.70
N LEU A 404 16.64 -10.68 2.00
CA LEU A 404 17.87 -9.90 2.04
C LEU A 404 18.54 -10.01 0.68
N GLY A 405 18.21 -9.06 -0.20
CA GLY A 405 18.73 -8.99 -1.57
C GLY A 405 20.05 -8.22 -1.69
N ASP A 406 20.38 -7.79 -2.91
CA ASP A 406 21.61 -7.08 -3.25
C ASP A 406 21.85 -5.83 -2.38
N VAL A 407 20.79 -5.08 -2.03
CA VAL A 407 20.90 -3.94 -1.09
C VAL A 407 21.61 -4.32 0.21
N PHE A 408 21.33 -5.51 0.76
CA PHE A 408 22.02 -6.01 1.96
C PHE A 408 23.39 -6.61 1.60
N MET A 409 23.47 -7.40 0.53
CA MET A 409 24.69 -8.14 0.15
C MET A 409 25.82 -7.24 -0.36
N LYS A 410 25.52 -6.08 -0.95
CA LYS A 410 26.51 -5.03 -1.29
C LYS A 410 27.19 -4.45 -0.05
N LYS A 411 26.46 -4.39 1.07
CA LYS A 411 27.01 -3.87 2.32
C LYS A 411 27.85 -4.91 3.06
N PHE A 412 27.41 -6.17 3.02
CA PHE A 412 28.01 -7.24 3.81
C PHE A 412 28.40 -8.43 2.93
N TYR A 413 29.72 -8.69 2.83
CA TYR A 413 30.27 -9.87 2.16
C TYR A 413 29.62 -11.14 2.73
N SER A 414 29.06 -12.00 1.89
CA SER A 414 28.32 -13.19 2.29
C SER A 414 29.04 -14.50 1.93
N LEU A 415 28.99 -15.47 2.85
CA LEU A 415 29.56 -16.82 2.70
C LEU A 415 28.47 -17.87 2.93
N TYR A 416 28.47 -18.92 2.11
CA TYR A 416 27.46 -19.97 2.09
C TYR A 416 28.14 -21.33 2.19
N ASP A 417 27.88 -22.10 3.26
CA ASP A 417 28.42 -23.46 3.47
C ASP A 417 27.30 -24.50 3.31
N VAL A 418 27.30 -25.15 2.16
CA VAL A 418 26.26 -26.11 1.75
C VAL A 418 26.29 -27.38 2.57
N LYS A 419 27.47 -27.83 3.02
CA LYS A 419 27.60 -29.09 3.77
C LYS A 419 27.23 -28.90 5.23
N LYS A 420 27.68 -27.80 5.85
CA LYS A 420 27.35 -27.47 7.23
C LYS A 420 25.93 -26.93 7.38
N LYS A 421 25.27 -26.53 6.28
CA LYS A 421 23.97 -25.86 6.31
C LYS A 421 24.03 -24.57 7.11
N GLN A 422 25.08 -23.79 6.87
CA GLN A 422 25.33 -22.52 7.53
C GLN A 422 25.63 -21.45 6.50
N MET A 423 25.36 -20.21 6.85
CA MET A 423 25.80 -19.07 6.07
C MET A 423 26.14 -17.93 7.02
N GLY A 424 26.90 -16.94 6.55
CA GLY A 424 27.29 -15.83 7.40
C GLY A 424 27.69 -14.63 6.60
N PHE A 425 27.91 -13.54 7.33
CA PHE A 425 28.36 -12.28 6.76
C PHE A 425 29.63 -11.83 7.45
N ALA A 426 30.52 -11.21 6.69
CA ALA A 426 31.76 -10.67 7.22
C ALA A 426 31.47 -9.43 8.07
N CYS A 427 32.08 -9.38 9.26
CA CYS A 427 32.03 -8.22 10.12
C CYS A 427 33.44 -7.81 10.56
N PRO A 428 33.91 -6.60 10.21
CA PRO A 428 35.16 -6.04 10.72
C PRO A 428 35.17 -5.93 12.25
N ALA A 429 36.30 -6.25 12.89
CA ALA A 429 36.41 -6.31 14.36
C ALA A 429 36.03 -5.00 15.08
N ASN A 430 36.25 -3.85 14.44
CA ASN A 430 35.95 -2.52 14.99
C ASN A 430 34.74 -1.84 14.33
N SER A 431 33.85 -2.61 13.70
CA SER A 431 32.66 -2.07 13.04
C SER A 431 31.60 -1.61 14.04
N THR A 432 30.97 -0.47 13.79
CA THR A 432 29.74 -0.05 14.49
C THR A 432 28.47 -0.52 13.77
N LEU A 433 28.61 -1.00 12.52
CA LEU A 433 27.50 -1.39 11.64
C LEU A 433 27.18 -2.87 11.72
N CYS A 434 27.99 -3.68 12.40
CA CYS A 434 27.70 -5.08 12.65
C CYS A 434 28.39 -5.53 13.94
N GLY A 435 27.93 -6.64 14.51
CA GLY A 435 28.54 -7.20 15.71
C GLY A 435 27.70 -8.27 16.37
N VAL A 436 28.04 -8.56 17.62
CA VAL A 436 27.30 -9.47 18.50
C VAL A 436 26.50 -8.63 19.51
N GLU A 437 25.27 -9.04 19.79
CA GLU A 437 24.40 -8.44 20.80
C GLU A 437 25.02 -8.60 22.20
N ASP A 438 25.22 -7.49 22.92
CA ASP A 438 25.69 -7.55 24.30
C ASP A 438 24.59 -8.08 25.23
N ALA A 439 24.68 -9.36 25.61
CA ALA A 439 23.76 -10.00 26.56
C ALA A 439 23.69 -9.28 27.94
N GLN A 440 24.64 -8.39 28.25
CA GLN A 440 24.74 -7.66 29.52
C GLN A 440 24.21 -6.20 29.47
N ALA A 441 24.00 -5.63 28.29
CA ALA A 441 23.43 -4.27 28.17
C ALA A 441 21.95 -4.21 28.61
N ASN A 442 21.25 -5.36 28.60
CA ASN A 442 19.86 -5.48 29.04
C ASN A 442 19.67 -5.55 30.57
N VAL A 443 20.74 -5.54 31.38
CA VAL A 443 20.63 -5.68 32.85
C VAL A 443 21.03 -4.42 33.62
N ASN A 444 21.82 -3.50 33.05
CA ASN A 444 22.43 -2.40 33.83
C ASN A 444 22.30 -0.97 33.26
N SER A 445 21.50 -0.69 32.22
CA SER A 445 21.18 0.71 31.88
C SER A 445 19.98 1.24 32.70
N LYS A 446 20.21 1.48 33.99
CA LYS A 446 19.50 2.53 34.72
C LYS A 446 20.18 3.85 34.38
N ASP A 447 19.86 4.42 33.23
CA ASP A 447 20.04 5.85 33.00
C ASP A 447 18.77 6.39 32.34
N ASP A 448 18.28 7.47 32.94
CA ASP A 448 16.92 7.97 32.84
C ASP A 448 16.58 8.52 31.46
N GLY A 449 15.57 7.93 30.82
CA GLY A 449 14.98 8.42 29.58
C GLY A 449 13.92 7.51 28.93
N LEU A 450 13.43 6.48 29.64
CA LEU A 450 12.39 5.59 29.10
C LEU A 450 11.03 6.30 29.08
N LEU A 451 10.58 6.62 27.88
CA LEU A 451 9.19 6.86 27.54
C LEU A 451 8.33 5.65 28.00
N PRO A 452 7.10 5.89 28.51
CA PRO A 452 6.27 4.83 29.03
C PRO A 452 5.90 3.84 27.93
N SER A 453 5.86 2.57 28.31
CA SER A 453 5.32 1.45 27.54
C SER A 453 3.83 1.69 27.22
N GLN A 454 3.56 2.51 26.22
CA GLN A 454 2.31 2.42 25.48
C GLN A 454 2.54 1.46 24.31
N SER A 455 1.80 0.36 24.32
CA SER A 455 1.59 -0.50 23.17
C SER A 455 0.97 0.32 22.06
N SER A 456 1.79 0.74 21.09
CA SER A 456 1.29 1.15 19.78
C SER A 456 0.92 -0.11 19.00
N PRO A 457 -0.29 -0.19 18.41
CA PRO A 457 -0.79 -1.37 17.67
C PRO A 457 -0.14 -1.51 16.28
N PHE A 458 1.13 -1.14 16.15
CA PHE A 458 1.77 -0.78 14.89
C PHE A 458 2.15 -1.99 14.01
N PHE A 459 2.24 -3.19 14.57
CA PHE A 459 2.59 -4.42 13.81
C PHE A 459 1.55 -5.55 13.90
N GLU A 460 0.40 -5.33 14.56
CA GLU A 460 -0.63 -6.38 14.74
C GLU A 460 -1.72 -6.42 13.65
N ASN A 461 -1.65 -5.56 12.62
CA ASN A 461 -2.71 -5.48 11.60
C ASN A 461 -2.26 -6.02 10.23
N SER A 462 -1.99 -7.31 10.18
CA SER A 462 -1.87 -8.11 8.95
C SER A 462 -3.26 -8.56 8.50
N PHE A 463 -3.82 -7.91 7.48
CA PHE A 463 -5.19 -8.14 6.98
C PHE A 463 -5.39 -9.57 6.42
N ASN A 464 -6.13 -10.41 7.14
CA ASN A 464 -6.80 -11.59 6.61
C ASN A 464 -8.31 -11.32 6.46
N MET A 465 -9.03 -12.02 5.58
CA MET A 465 -10.50 -11.81 5.43
C MET A 465 -11.29 -12.19 6.71
N TYR A 466 -10.63 -12.85 7.67
CA TYR A 466 -11.11 -13.12 9.03
C TYR A 466 -10.85 -11.96 10.04
N ASP A 467 -10.02 -10.95 9.68
CA ASP A 467 -9.66 -9.79 10.50
C ASP A 467 -10.47 -8.52 10.15
N MET A 468 -11.69 -8.69 9.64
CA MET A 468 -12.61 -7.56 9.71
C MET A 468 -12.78 -7.19 11.19
N ASP A 469 -12.33 -5.99 11.57
CA ASP A 469 -12.52 -5.44 12.90
C ASP A 469 -13.97 -5.70 13.35
N THR A 470 -14.14 -6.20 14.57
CA THR A 470 -15.47 -6.39 15.20
C THR A 470 -16.38 -5.18 14.99
N HIS A 471 -15.82 -3.97 14.98
CA HIS A 471 -16.52 -2.74 14.64
C HIS A 471 -17.03 -2.73 13.19
N ALA A 472 -16.19 -3.04 12.21
CA ALA A 472 -16.56 -3.10 10.80
C ALA A 472 -17.54 -4.23 10.50
N VAL A 473 -17.39 -5.40 11.14
CA VAL A 473 -18.35 -6.52 11.03
C VAL A 473 -19.72 -6.09 11.54
N LEU A 474 -19.78 -5.40 12.69
CA LEU A 474 -21.04 -4.98 13.29
C LEU A 474 -21.71 -3.84 12.52
N VAL A 475 -20.94 -2.90 11.99
CA VAL A 475 -21.44 -1.84 11.08
C VAL A 475 -21.97 -2.45 9.78
N LEU A 476 -21.27 -3.41 9.17
CA LEU A 476 -21.77 -4.15 8.02
C LEU A 476 -23.03 -4.97 8.35
N PHE A 477 -23.05 -5.64 9.50
CA PHE A 477 -24.21 -6.41 9.96
C PHE A 477 -25.46 -5.53 10.12
N LEU A 478 -25.35 -4.40 10.82
CA LEU A 478 -26.46 -3.48 11.03
C LEU A 478 -26.92 -2.77 9.75
N SER A 479 -25.98 -2.38 8.90
CA SER A 479 -26.32 -1.86 7.57
C SER A 479 -26.98 -2.94 6.70
N GLY A 480 -26.60 -4.21 6.84
CA GLY A 480 -27.25 -5.36 6.21
C GLY A 480 -28.71 -5.53 6.67
N LEU A 481 -28.97 -5.44 7.97
CA LEU A 481 -30.35 -5.44 8.50
C LEU A 481 -31.17 -4.24 7.99
N SER A 482 -30.55 -3.07 7.90
CA SER A 482 -31.14 -1.85 7.35
C SER A 482 -31.47 -1.98 5.85
N LEU A 483 -30.62 -2.66 5.07
CA LEU A 483 -30.86 -3.01 3.67
C LEU A 483 -32.08 -3.91 3.52
N VAL A 484 -32.15 -4.99 4.29
CA VAL A 484 -33.28 -5.93 4.27
C VAL A 484 -34.58 -5.21 4.66
N GLY A 485 -34.55 -4.38 5.70
CA GLY A 485 -35.70 -3.59 6.14
C GLY A 485 -36.19 -2.60 5.07
N SER A 486 -35.27 -1.89 4.42
CA SER A 486 -35.59 -0.94 3.35
C SER A 486 -36.15 -1.65 2.11
N GLY A 487 -35.54 -2.78 1.73
CA GLY A 487 -36.00 -3.62 0.63
C GLY A 487 -37.42 -4.17 0.86
N PHE A 488 -37.74 -4.55 2.10
CA PHE A 488 -39.08 -4.99 2.47
C PHE A 488 -40.14 -3.90 2.24
N ILE A 489 -39.87 -2.65 2.63
CA ILE A 489 -40.79 -1.53 2.43
C ILE A 489 -41.00 -1.27 0.93
N VAL A 490 -39.92 -1.21 0.16
CA VAL A 490 -39.96 -0.98 -1.29
C VAL A 490 -40.76 -2.09 -1.98
N SER A 491 -40.47 -3.35 -1.66
CA SER A 491 -41.18 -4.51 -2.21
C SER A 491 -42.67 -4.48 -1.86
N SER A 492 -43.02 -4.21 -0.60
CA SER A 492 -44.41 -4.09 -0.16
C SER A 492 -45.16 -2.96 -0.89
N PHE A 493 -44.53 -1.81 -1.08
CA PHE A 493 -45.14 -0.69 -1.80
C PHE A 493 -45.37 -1.00 -3.29
N VAL A 494 -44.46 -1.76 -3.91
CA VAL A 494 -44.61 -2.21 -5.29
C VAL A 494 -45.71 -3.26 -5.41
N GLN A 495 -45.75 -4.23 -4.49
CA GLN A 495 -46.66 -5.38 -4.49
C GLN A 495 -48.13 -5.01 -4.21
N TYR A 496 -48.38 -3.94 -3.45
CA TYR A 496 -49.74 -3.50 -3.10
C TYR A 496 -50.08 -2.14 -3.74
N PRO A 497 -50.72 -2.12 -4.93
CA PRO A 497 -51.01 -0.89 -5.67
C PRO A 497 -51.85 0.12 -4.89
N ILE A 498 -52.69 -0.35 -3.96
CA ILE A 498 -53.52 0.51 -3.11
C ILE A 498 -52.69 1.48 -2.27
N LEU A 499 -51.46 1.09 -1.87
CA LEU A 499 -50.55 1.92 -1.09
C LEU A 499 -50.03 3.12 -1.88
N ARG A 500 -49.98 3.03 -3.22
CA ARG A 500 -49.52 4.11 -4.10
C ARG A 500 -50.44 5.33 -4.11
N SER A 501 -51.70 5.13 -3.72
CA SER A 501 -52.69 6.21 -3.60
C SER A 501 -52.48 7.10 -2.36
N PHE A 502 -51.68 6.64 -1.38
CA PHE A 502 -51.45 7.36 -0.13
C PHE A 502 -50.13 8.11 -0.13
N ARG A 503 -50.23 9.43 0.06
CA ARG A 503 -49.10 10.37 0.01
C ARG A 503 -47.97 10.03 1.00
N SER A 504 -48.34 9.72 2.26
CA SER A 504 -47.39 9.39 3.32
C SER A 504 -46.56 8.15 3.01
N PHE A 505 -47.17 7.16 2.35
CA PHE A 505 -46.50 5.92 1.96
C PHE A 505 -45.53 6.13 0.80
N SER A 506 -45.85 7.05 -0.13
CA SER A 506 -44.94 7.43 -1.22
C SER A 506 -43.66 8.10 -0.71
N LEU A 507 -43.76 9.07 0.21
CA LEU A 507 -42.58 9.69 0.83
C LEU A 507 -41.70 8.67 1.56
N PHE A 508 -42.33 7.73 2.25
CA PHE A 508 -41.63 6.71 3.00
C PHE A 508 -40.96 5.65 2.10
N MET A 509 -41.56 5.34 0.94
CA MET A 509 -40.93 4.53 -0.10
C MET A 509 -39.63 5.18 -0.59
N TRP A 510 -39.66 6.48 -0.92
CA TRP A 510 -38.47 7.19 -1.40
C TRP A 510 -37.38 7.34 -0.33
N LEU A 511 -37.76 7.57 0.93
CA LEU A 511 -36.83 7.52 2.06
C LEU A 511 -36.12 6.15 2.15
N SER A 512 -36.88 5.06 1.95
CA SER A 512 -36.34 3.70 1.97
C SER A 512 -35.43 3.41 0.77
N VAL A 513 -35.77 3.93 -0.42
CA VAL A 513 -34.90 3.82 -1.61
C VAL A 513 -33.56 4.51 -1.39
N CYS A 514 -33.55 5.71 -0.79
CA CYS A 514 -32.31 6.42 -0.49
C CYS A 514 -31.47 5.69 0.57
N THR A 515 -32.13 5.15 1.60
CA THR A 515 -31.48 4.36 2.66
C THR A 515 -30.89 3.05 2.11
N LEU A 516 -31.59 2.40 1.17
CA LEU A 516 -31.11 1.21 0.48
C LEU A 516 -29.86 1.53 -0.36
N GLY A 517 -29.90 2.59 -1.18
CA GLY A 517 -28.76 3.02 -1.99
C GLY A 517 -27.54 3.36 -1.16
N TYR A 518 -27.72 4.14 -0.09
CA TYR A 518 -26.63 4.51 0.82
C TYR A 518 -25.95 3.28 1.45
N ASN A 519 -26.71 2.39 2.08
CA ASN A 519 -26.14 1.21 2.73
C ASN A 519 -25.56 0.19 1.72
N LEU A 520 -26.10 0.11 0.50
CA LEU A 520 -25.59 -0.79 -0.54
C LEU A 520 -24.23 -0.31 -1.05
N THR A 521 -24.07 1.01 -1.23
CA THR A 521 -22.76 1.59 -1.60
C THR A 521 -21.72 1.36 -0.50
N LEU A 522 -22.10 1.41 0.77
CA LEU A 522 -21.21 1.05 1.89
C LEU A 522 -20.83 -0.44 1.89
N TRP A 523 -21.76 -1.33 1.59
CA TRP A 523 -21.50 -2.76 1.46
C TRP A 523 -20.57 -3.09 0.30
N ILE A 524 -20.84 -2.53 -0.88
CA ILE A 524 -19.96 -2.69 -2.06
C ILE A 524 -18.57 -2.14 -1.74
N ALA A 525 -18.48 -0.99 -1.09
CA ALA A 525 -17.19 -0.42 -0.65
C ALA A 525 -16.45 -1.32 0.34
N GLY A 526 -17.15 -1.88 1.32
CA GLY A 526 -16.57 -2.76 2.34
C GLY A 526 -16.07 -4.08 1.77
N VAL A 527 -16.82 -4.67 0.83
CA VAL A 527 -16.48 -5.96 0.21
C VAL A 527 -15.46 -5.82 -0.93
N TRP A 528 -15.51 -4.74 -1.71
CA TRP A 528 -14.67 -4.53 -2.91
C TRP A 528 -13.28 -3.92 -2.60
N ARG A 529 -12.90 -3.80 -1.33
CA ARG A 529 -11.70 -3.08 -0.87
C ARG A 529 -10.35 -3.69 -1.31
N ALA A 530 -10.35 -4.82 -2.02
CA ALA A 530 -9.15 -5.61 -2.29
C ALA A 530 -8.54 -5.47 -3.70
N HIS A 531 -9.20 -4.86 -4.71
CA HIS A 531 -8.73 -5.10 -6.10
C HIS A 531 -8.24 -3.92 -6.95
N GLN A 532 -8.48 -2.65 -6.64
CA GLN A 532 -7.94 -1.55 -7.48
C GLN A 532 -7.81 -0.23 -6.70
N THR A 533 -6.62 0.37 -6.69
CA THR A 533 -6.30 1.71 -6.17
C THR A 533 -6.70 2.83 -7.15
N HIS A 534 -7.83 2.70 -7.86
CA HIS A 534 -8.27 3.73 -8.80
C HIS A 534 -8.91 4.92 -8.06
N VAL A 535 -8.22 6.05 -8.07
CA VAL A 535 -8.65 7.34 -7.48
C VAL A 535 -10.05 7.75 -7.94
N PHE A 536 -10.39 7.50 -9.22
CA PHE A 536 -11.71 7.80 -9.79
C PHE A 536 -12.84 7.02 -9.12
N PHE A 537 -12.62 5.73 -8.81
CA PHE A 537 -13.63 4.88 -8.20
C PHE A 537 -13.96 5.33 -6.76
N CYS A 538 -12.95 5.63 -5.94
CA CYS A 538 -13.19 6.16 -4.60
C CYS A 538 -13.87 7.54 -4.61
N ALA A 539 -13.55 8.41 -5.58
CA ALA A 539 -14.22 9.69 -5.73
C ALA A 539 -15.71 9.52 -6.08
N MET A 540 -16.02 8.65 -7.04
CA MET A 540 -17.40 8.32 -7.43
C MET A 540 -18.19 7.70 -6.28
N LEU A 541 -17.59 6.78 -5.54
CA LEU A 541 -18.21 6.10 -4.41
C LEU A 541 -18.57 7.08 -3.28
N LYS A 542 -17.63 7.95 -2.87
CA LYS A 542 -17.89 8.98 -1.83
C LYS A 542 -18.95 9.99 -2.27
N SER A 543 -18.89 10.44 -3.53
CA SER A 543 -19.88 11.37 -4.08
C SER A 543 -21.28 10.76 -4.04
N THR A 544 -21.39 9.46 -4.38
CA THR A 544 -22.65 8.72 -4.33
C THR A 544 -23.20 8.57 -2.90
N GLN A 545 -22.34 8.29 -1.92
CA GLN A 545 -22.73 8.20 -0.50
C GLN A 545 -23.24 9.55 0.03
N GLN A 546 -22.54 10.65 -0.26
CA GLN A 546 -22.95 12.00 0.14
C GLN A 546 -24.31 12.37 -0.46
N PHE A 547 -24.53 12.04 -1.74
CA PHE A 547 -25.80 12.24 -2.42
C PHE A 547 -26.97 11.55 -1.70
N PHE A 548 -26.85 10.25 -1.41
CA PHE A 548 -27.90 9.51 -0.73
C PHE A 548 -28.11 9.99 0.71
N GLY A 549 -27.04 10.37 1.42
CA GLY A 549 -27.13 10.94 2.77
C GLY A 549 -27.94 12.24 2.83
N THR A 550 -27.67 13.20 1.93
CA THR A 550 -28.45 14.44 1.85
C THR A 550 -29.92 14.17 1.51
N ALA A 551 -30.19 13.22 0.60
CA ALA A 551 -31.55 12.85 0.23
C ALA A 551 -32.34 12.29 1.44
N ILE A 552 -31.73 11.42 2.25
CA ILE A 552 -32.33 10.87 3.47
C ILE A 552 -32.77 12.00 4.41
N LEU A 553 -31.90 12.98 4.67
CA LEU A 553 -32.20 14.10 5.57
C LEU A 553 -33.39 14.93 5.10
N LEU A 554 -33.49 15.21 3.80
CA LEU A 554 -34.57 16.00 3.21
C LEU A 554 -35.92 15.26 3.24
N PHE A 555 -35.93 13.97 2.89
CA PHE A 555 -37.16 13.17 2.95
C PHE A 555 -37.65 12.98 4.40
N SER A 556 -36.74 12.81 5.36
CA SER A 556 -37.07 12.79 6.79
C SER A 556 -37.68 14.12 7.26
N ALA A 557 -37.17 15.27 6.81
CA ALA A 557 -37.76 16.57 7.14
C ALA A 557 -39.17 16.72 6.56
N ALA A 558 -39.38 16.27 5.32
CA ALA A 558 -40.69 16.29 4.67
C ALA A 558 -41.73 15.46 5.45
N VAL A 559 -41.34 14.28 5.93
CA VAL A 559 -42.17 13.43 6.80
C VAL A 559 -42.57 14.16 8.08
N GLY A 560 -41.61 14.82 8.75
CA GLY A 560 -41.87 15.63 9.95
C GLY A 560 -42.85 16.78 9.69
N LEU A 561 -42.68 17.51 8.60
CA LEU A 561 -43.58 18.60 8.21
C LEU A 561 -45.00 18.12 7.88
N GLU A 562 -45.13 16.99 7.18
CA GLU A 562 -46.45 16.41 6.89
C GLU A 562 -47.14 15.94 8.17
N LEU A 563 -46.41 15.45 9.16
CA LEU A 563 -46.98 15.14 10.47
C LEU A 563 -47.43 16.40 11.22
N ILE A 564 -46.60 17.45 11.26
CA ILE A 564 -46.98 18.74 11.86
C ILE A 564 -48.25 19.27 11.19
N ARG A 565 -48.34 19.17 9.86
CA ARG A 565 -49.55 19.53 9.12
C ARG A 565 -50.71 18.65 9.53
N ALA A 566 -50.58 17.32 9.54
CA ALA A 566 -51.68 16.43 9.93
C ALA A 566 -52.20 16.73 11.35
N VAL A 567 -51.31 17.04 12.29
CA VAL A 567 -51.66 17.39 13.67
C VAL A 567 -52.29 18.79 13.76
N ARG A 568 -51.81 19.78 12.99
CA ARG A 568 -52.33 21.17 12.97
C ARG A 568 -53.51 21.41 12.02
N TRP A 569 -53.72 20.55 11.02
CA TRP A 569 -54.85 20.57 10.07
C TRP A 569 -56.19 20.36 10.79
N THR A 570 -56.15 19.99 12.07
CA THR A 570 -57.25 20.14 13.02
C THR A 570 -57.87 21.55 13.03
N HIS A 571 -57.21 22.60 12.48
CA HIS A 571 -57.65 23.99 12.63
C HIS A 571 -57.81 24.88 11.37
N SER A 572 -57.56 24.42 10.14
CA SER A 572 -57.80 25.26 8.94
C SER A 572 -58.09 24.45 7.69
N SER A 573 -59.29 24.67 7.12
CA SER A 573 -59.82 23.99 5.95
C SER A 573 -59.53 24.74 4.65
N THR A 574 -58.28 25.11 4.36
CA THR A 574 -57.96 25.68 3.03
C THR A 574 -56.56 25.31 2.50
N VAL A 575 -56.59 25.01 1.20
CA VAL A 575 -55.57 25.17 0.15
C VAL A 575 -54.83 23.94 -0.40
N GLU A 576 -55.14 23.68 -1.67
CA GLU A 576 -54.52 22.79 -2.64
C GLU A 576 -53.09 23.24 -3.04
N TYR A 577 -52.10 23.08 -2.15
CA TYR A 577 -50.68 23.28 -2.52
C TYR A 577 -49.97 22.01 -3.03
N LYS A 578 -50.73 20.98 -3.44
CA LYS A 578 -50.17 19.65 -3.76
C LYS A 578 -49.07 19.70 -4.82
N PHE A 579 -49.29 20.39 -5.94
CA PHE A 579 -48.32 20.44 -7.04
C PHE A 579 -47.08 21.28 -6.66
N VAL A 580 -47.28 22.52 -6.20
CA VAL A 580 -46.17 23.43 -5.85
C VAL A 580 -45.29 22.83 -4.75
N TYR A 581 -45.87 22.18 -3.73
CA TYR A 581 -45.10 21.54 -2.68
C TYR A 581 -44.28 20.33 -3.17
N HIS A 582 -44.86 19.50 -4.05
CA HIS A 582 -44.12 18.39 -4.67
C HIS A 582 -42.97 18.91 -5.52
N VAL A 583 -43.23 19.90 -6.38
CA VAL A 583 -42.18 20.54 -7.18
C VAL A 583 -41.10 21.12 -6.27
N VAL A 584 -41.45 21.85 -5.20
CA VAL A 584 -40.46 22.45 -4.29
C VAL A 584 -39.62 21.40 -3.58
N ILE A 585 -40.21 20.32 -3.05
CA ILE A 585 -39.44 19.27 -2.36
C ILE A 585 -38.54 18.52 -3.33
N TRP A 586 -39.08 18.10 -4.47
CA TRP A 586 -38.33 17.33 -5.45
C TRP A 586 -37.25 18.18 -6.14
N CYS A 587 -37.53 19.45 -6.43
CA CYS A 587 -36.53 20.39 -6.96
C CYS A 587 -35.48 20.74 -5.89
N SER A 588 -35.85 20.88 -4.62
CA SER A 588 -34.88 21.14 -3.54
C SER A 588 -33.99 19.93 -3.29
N ALA A 589 -34.55 18.71 -3.32
CA ALA A 589 -33.80 17.47 -3.23
C ALA A 589 -32.89 17.24 -4.45
N ALA A 590 -33.38 17.52 -5.66
CA ALA A 590 -32.59 17.44 -6.88
C ALA A 590 -31.49 18.51 -6.93
N PHE A 591 -31.77 19.75 -6.51
CA PHE A 591 -30.80 20.83 -6.47
C PHE A 591 -29.73 20.60 -5.40
N ALA A 592 -30.13 20.23 -4.18
CA ALA A 592 -29.19 19.85 -3.14
C ALA A 592 -28.37 18.60 -3.53
N GLY A 593 -28.99 17.63 -4.20
CA GLY A 593 -28.30 16.46 -4.74
C GLY A 593 -27.28 16.81 -5.84
N ALA A 594 -27.66 17.67 -6.79
CA ALA A 594 -26.78 18.15 -7.85
C ALA A 594 -25.63 19.01 -7.28
N PHE A 595 -25.92 19.84 -6.29
CA PHE A 595 -24.91 20.65 -5.61
C PHE A 595 -23.97 19.78 -4.77
N SER A 596 -24.46 18.77 -4.03
CA SER A 596 -23.64 17.81 -3.30
C SER A 596 -22.77 16.97 -4.24
N LEU A 597 -23.28 16.52 -5.39
CA LEU A 597 -22.49 15.85 -6.43
C LEU A 597 -21.40 16.78 -6.97
N LEU A 598 -21.75 18.05 -7.28
CA LEU A 598 -20.82 19.06 -7.77
C LEU A 598 -19.73 19.37 -6.75
N THR A 599 -20.07 19.58 -5.46
CA THR A 599 -19.09 19.82 -4.40
C THR A 599 -18.32 18.57 -3.99
N GLY A 600 -18.88 17.37 -4.16
CA GLY A 600 -18.16 16.11 -3.95
C GLY A 600 -17.13 15.83 -5.06
N VAL A 601 -17.41 16.28 -6.28
CA VAL A 601 -16.51 16.22 -7.43
C VAL A 601 -15.47 17.35 -7.39
N ILE A 602 -15.85 18.58 -7.01
CA ILE A 602 -14.96 19.76 -6.92
C ILE A 602 -14.17 19.81 -5.61
N GLY A 603 -14.72 19.26 -4.51
CA GLY A 603 -14.07 19.14 -3.20
C GLY A 603 -12.88 18.17 -3.19
N PHE A 604 -12.58 17.54 -4.33
CA PHE A 604 -11.25 17.05 -4.68
C PHE A 604 -10.34 18.24 -5.09
N LEU A 605 -10.17 19.20 -4.19
CA LEU A 605 -8.98 20.05 -4.22
C LEU A 605 -7.95 19.37 -3.32
N PRO A 606 -6.81 18.93 -3.86
CA PRO A 606 -5.78 18.27 -3.07
C PRO A 606 -5.11 19.32 -2.19
N ASP A 607 -5.49 19.37 -0.91
CA ASP A 607 -4.63 19.98 0.09
C ASP A 607 -3.50 18.99 0.39
N GLY A 608 -2.36 19.16 -0.29
CA GLY A 608 -1.02 18.79 0.18
C GLY A 608 -0.68 17.33 0.53
N ALA A 609 -1.58 16.36 0.37
CA ALA A 609 -1.30 14.95 0.66
C ALA A 609 -1.78 14.03 -0.47
N GLY A 610 -0.89 13.16 -0.94
CA GLY A 610 -1.07 12.28 -2.10
C GLY A 610 -2.13 11.17 -1.97
N PRO A 611 -2.20 10.22 -2.94
CA PRO A 611 -3.37 9.35 -3.17
C PRO A 611 -3.63 8.26 -2.11
N CYS A 612 -2.82 8.14 -1.06
CA CYS A 612 -2.74 6.95 -0.21
C CYS A 612 -3.53 7.06 1.10
N ARG A 613 -4.85 7.28 0.99
CA ARG A 613 -5.83 7.03 2.07
C ARG A 613 -7.18 6.56 1.46
N ALA A 614 -7.06 5.61 0.54
CA ALA A 614 -7.98 5.31 -0.57
C ALA A 614 -9.35 4.69 -0.21
N CYS A 615 -10.11 5.26 0.72
CA CYS A 615 -11.58 5.44 0.63
C CYS A 615 -12.19 5.94 1.95
N PHE A 616 -11.47 6.00 3.07
CA PHE A 616 -12.08 6.31 4.39
C PHE A 616 -11.55 7.52 5.16
N VAL A 617 -10.58 8.27 4.65
CA VAL A 617 -10.16 9.49 5.36
C VAL A 617 -10.77 10.72 4.71
N GLY A 618 -11.51 11.44 5.54
CA GLY A 618 -12.19 12.67 5.21
C GLY A 618 -11.31 13.89 5.48
N HIS A 619 -11.24 14.76 4.50
CA HIS A 619 -11.12 16.20 4.71
C HIS A 619 -12.12 16.90 3.81
N SER A 620 -13.41 16.67 4.06
CA SER A 620 -14.42 17.63 3.63
C SER A 620 -14.16 18.93 4.39
N PRO A 621 -14.04 20.09 3.72
CA PRO A 621 -13.85 21.37 4.38
C PRO A 621 -14.85 21.53 5.53
N GLY A 622 -14.41 22.09 6.67
CA GLY A 622 -15.27 22.23 7.85
C GLY A 622 -16.60 22.93 7.53
N TRP A 623 -16.54 23.97 6.70
CA TRP A 623 -17.74 24.67 6.21
C TRP A 623 -18.68 23.75 5.42
N ALA A 624 -18.16 22.88 4.56
CA ALA A 624 -18.97 21.98 3.75
C ALA A 624 -19.70 20.94 4.61
N ARG A 625 -19.03 20.41 5.66
CA ARG A 625 -19.66 19.51 6.63
C ARG A 625 -20.79 20.19 7.40
N VAL A 626 -20.57 21.43 7.83
CA VAL A 626 -21.58 22.22 8.52
C VAL A 626 -22.78 22.50 7.62
N PHE A 627 -22.58 23.01 6.40
CA PHE A 627 -23.67 23.42 5.52
C PHE A 627 -24.43 22.26 4.87
N LEU A 628 -23.74 21.17 4.51
CA LEU A 628 -24.35 20.07 3.74
C LEU A 628 -24.88 18.94 4.62
N PHE A 629 -24.40 18.81 5.86
CA PHE A 629 -24.77 17.71 6.75
C PHE A 629 -25.31 18.19 8.10
N TYR A 630 -24.54 18.95 8.88
CA TYR A 630 -24.95 19.28 10.25
C TYR A 630 -26.15 20.23 10.32
N LEU A 631 -26.16 21.30 9.50
CA LEU A 631 -27.26 22.25 9.47
C LEU A 631 -28.58 21.60 8.97
N PRO A 632 -28.60 20.85 7.85
CA PRO A 632 -29.78 20.09 7.44
C PRO A 632 -30.23 19.06 8.47
N ALA A 633 -29.32 18.29 9.07
CA ALA A 633 -29.66 17.31 10.10
C ALA A 633 -30.29 17.96 11.34
N THR A 634 -29.79 19.12 11.75
CA THR A 634 -30.36 19.92 12.85
C THR A 634 -31.79 20.33 12.54
N LEU A 635 -32.04 20.85 11.34
CA LEU A 635 -33.38 21.24 10.91
C LEU A 635 -34.32 20.02 10.87
N THR A 636 -33.89 18.90 10.30
CA THR A 636 -34.67 17.65 10.28
C THR A 636 -35.03 17.19 11.69
N LEU A 637 -34.07 17.19 12.61
CA LEU A 637 -34.27 16.83 14.01
C LEU A 637 -35.30 17.75 14.68
N THR A 638 -35.19 19.07 14.47
CA THR A 638 -36.14 20.04 15.04
C THR A 638 -37.55 19.84 14.52
N PHE A 639 -37.74 19.58 13.22
CA PHE A 639 -39.06 19.31 12.65
C PHE A 639 -39.65 18.01 13.20
N ALA A 640 -38.86 16.93 13.23
CA ALA A 640 -39.32 15.64 13.73
C ALA A 640 -39.68 15.72 15.24
N ALA A 641 -38.83 16.35 16.06
CA ALA A 641 -39.07 16.54 17.49
C ALA A 641 -40.31 17.41 17.76
N THR A 642 -40.47 18.50 17.00
CA THR A 642 -41.67 19.36 17.09
C THR A 642 -42.93 18.60 16.70
N ALA A 643 -42.86 17.75 15.67
CA ALA A 643 -43.97 16.92 15.24
C ALA A 643 -44.39 15.92 16.32
N VAL A 644 -43.42 15.25 16.95
CA VAL A 644 -43.65 14.31 18.06
C VAL A 644 -44.25 15.03 19.27
N TYR A 645 -43.69 16.19 19.65
CA TYR A 645 -44.18 17.00 20.76
C TYR A 645 -45.63 17.44 20.56
N LEU A 646 -45.97 17.99 19.39
CA LEU A 646 -47.34 18.41 19.07
C LEU A 646 -48.32 17.23 19.04
N ALA A 647 -47.90 16.08 18.53
CA ALA A 647 -48.72 14.87 18.55
C ALA A 647 -48.97 14.37 19.98
N TYR A 648 -47.97 14.46 20.86
CA TYR A 648 -48.10 14.09 22.27
C TYR A 648 -49.04 15.03 23.03
N VAL A 649 -48.81 16.35 22.95
CA VAL A 649 -49.64 17.35 23.65
C VAL A 649 -51.07 17.41 23.11
N GLY A 650 -51.25 17.22 21.79
CA GLY A 650 -52.57 17.12 21.18
C GLY A 650 -53.38 15.91 21.63
N ALA A 651 -52.74 14.85 22.12
CA ALA A 651 -53.42 13.66 22.64
C ALA A 651 -54.03 13.87 24.03
N SER A 652 -53.54 14.84 24.81
CA SER A 652 -53.97 15.12 26.18
C SER A 652 -55.11 16.15 26.32
N GLY A 653 -55.64 16.68 25.21
CA GLY A 653 -56.40 17.94 25.24
C GLY A 653 -57.91 17.91 25.00
N GLN A 654 -58.44 17.25 23.96
CA GLN A 654 -59.85 17.44 23.53
C GLN A 654 -60.36 16.30 22.64
N SER A 655 -61.68 16.03 22.68
CA SER A 655 -62.37 15.12 21.75
C SER A 655 -62.36 15.71 20.34
N LEU A 656 -61.67 15.05 19.42
CA LEU A 656 -61.53 15.51 18.04
C LEU A 656 -62.77 15.14 17.21
N PRO A 657 -63.18 15.98 16.23
CA PRO A 657 -64.22 15.63 15.28
C PRO A 657 -63.83 14.39 14.44
N PRO A 658 -64.79 13.60 13.93
CA PRO A 658 -64.54 12.29 13.31
C PRO A 658 -63.67 12.33 12.03
N GLN A 659 -63.56 13.50 11.37
CA GLN A 659 -62.62 13.71 10.26
C GLN A 659 -61.17 13.90 10.76
N ALA A 660 -60.98 14.56 11.91
CA ALA A 660 -59.69 14.70 12.56
C ALA A 660 -59.22 13.39 13.20
N GLU A 661 -60.12 12.55 13.71
CA GLU A 661 -59.80 11.20 14.18
C GLU A 661 -59.37 10.27 13.02
N ARG A 662 -59.94 10.44 11.82
CA ARG A 662 -59.50 9.76 10.59
C ARG A 662 -58.10 10.21 10.15
N ALA A 663 -57.81 11.52 10.19
CA ALA A 663 -56.49 12.07 9.89
C ALA A 663 -55.43 11.67 10.94
N ARG A 664 -55.81 11.56 12.21
CA ARG A 664 -55.00 11.04 13.32
C ARG A 664 -54.66 9.56 13.14
N ARG A 665 -55.59 8.74 12.65
CA ARG A 665 -55.30 7.33 12.31
C ARG A 665 -54.37 7.19 11.11
N SER A 666 -54.41 8.12 10.16
CA SER A 666 -53.43 8.18 9.05
C SER A 666 -52.06 8.76 9.45
N SER A 667 -51.93 9.35 10.64
CA SER A 667 -50.68 9.95 11.12
C SER A 667 -49.83 9.03 11.99
N GLY A 668 -50.33 7.86 12.40
CA GLY A 668 -49.60 6.93 13.27
C GLY A 668 -48.27 6.45 12.68
N GLN A 669 -48.24 6.21 11.36
CA GLN A 669 -47.02 5.83 10.63
C GLN A 669 -46.01 6.97 10.51
N LEU A 670 -46.50 8.19 10.27
CA LEU A 670 -45.66 9.38 10.21
C LEU A 670 -45.07 9.68 11.59
N LEU A 671 -45.85 9.48 12.66
CA LEU A 671 -45.41 9.64 14.04
C LEU A 671 -44.32 8.64 14.39
N SER A 672 -44.52 7.35 14.11
CA SER A 672 -43.50 6.33 14.37
C SER A 672 -42.22 6.57 13.56
N SER A 673 -42.34 7.04 12.32
CA SER A 673 -41.21 7.45 11.48
C SER A 673 -40.48 8.70 12.01
N CYS A 674 -41.20 9.70 12.56
CA CYS A 674 -40.58 10.85 13.22
C CYS A 674 -39.84 10.45 14.49
N VAL A 675 -40.40 9.53 15.29
CA VAL A 675 -39.72 8.98 16.48
C VAL A 675 -38.45 8.23 16.07
N ALA A 676 -38.52 7.37 15.05
CA ALA A 676 -37.34 6.67 14.51
C ALA A 676 -36.27 7.65 14.00
N THR A 677 -36.68 8.74 13.33
CA THR A 677 -35.77 9.78 12.84
C THR A 677 -35.07 10.53 13.99
N VAL A 678 -35.81 10.87 15.06
CA VAL A 678 -35.22 11.51 16.25
C VAL A 678 -34.21 10.56 16.91
N ALA A 679 -34.56 9.29 17.08
CA ALA A 679 -33.67 8.29 17.67
C ALA A 679 -32.38 8.07 16.87
N ALA A 680 -32.47 8.04 15.54
CA ALA A 680 -31.32 7.79 14.67
C ALA A 680 -30.39 9.01 14.53
N LEU A 681 -30.92 10.23 14.54
CA LEU A 681 -30.17 11.45 14.19
C LEU A 681 -29.72 12.29 15.39
N PHE A 682 -30.27 12.09 16.59
CA PHE A 682 -29.95 12.92 17.76
C PHE A 682 -28.45 12.88 18.11
N LEU A 683 -27.88 11.69 18.34
CA LEU A 683 -26.47 11.54 18.71
C LEU A 683 -25.51 11.96 17.58
N PRO A 684 -25.70 11.55 16.31
CA PRO A 684 -24.84 12.02 15.22
C PRO A 684 -24.82 13.54 15.06
N THR A 685 -25.98 14.18 15.19
CA THR A 685 -26.07 15.65 15.03
C THR A 685 -25.38 16.37 16.19
N LEU A 686 -25.60 15.90 17.43
CA LEU A 686 -24.97 16.48 18.61
C LEU A 686 -23.45 16.36 18.54
N PHE A 687 -22.94 15.17 18.23
CA PHE A 687 -21.50 14.91 18.16
C PHE A 687 -20.84 15.64 17.00
N GLY A 688 -21.51 15.75 15.85
CA GLY A 688 -21.03 16.55 14.72
C GLY A 688 -20.82 18.03 15.08
N TRP A 689 -21.75 18.63 15.83
CA TRP A 689 -21.58 20.01 16.30
C TRP A 689 -20.49 20.15 17.36
N LEU A 690 -20.43 19.26 18.34
CA LEU A 690 -19.38 19.28 19.35
C LEU A 690 -17.99 19.16 18.71
N GLN A 691 -17.84 18.30 17.71
CA GLN A 691 -16.62 18.19 16.92
C GLN A 691 -16.31 19.49 16.16
N ALA A 692 -17.31 20.13 15.53
CA ALA A 692 -17.13 21.40 14.83
C ALA A 692 -16.70 22.55 15.75
N PHE A 693 -17.01 22.47 17.05
CA PHE A 693 -16.59 23.42 18.08
C PHE A 693 -15.30 23.02 18.82
N GLY A 694 -14.57 22.01 18.34
CA GLY A 694 -13.25 21.63 18.89
C GLY A 694 -13.30 20.74 20.14
N ALA A 695 -14.37 19.97 20.33
CA ALA A 695 -14.44 18.98 21.41
C ALA A 695 -13.75 17.66 21.00
N ASP A 696 -12.46 17.54 21.29
CA ASP A 696 -11.64 16.40 20.84
C ASP A 696 -12.08 15.05 21.44
N TRP A 697 -12.65 15.03 22.64
CA TRP A 697 -13.10 13.78 23.30
C TRP A 697 -14.22 13.06 22.55
N VAL A 698 -14.99 13.79 21.72
CA VAL A 698 -16.07 13.23 20.88
C VAL A 698 -15.51 12.39 19.74
N THR A 699 -14.23 12.58 19.40
CA THR A 699 -13.53 11.78 18.39
C THR A 699 -12.94 10.49 18.95
N SER A 700 -13.19 10.15 20.22
CA SER A 700 -12.78 8.85 20.75
C SER A 700 -13.59 7.71 20.11
N GLY A 701 -12.96 6.54 19.98
CA GLY A 701 -13.53 5.41 19.23
C GLY A 701 -14.93 5.00 19.70
N PHE A 702 -15.20 5.05 21.01
CA PHE A 702 -16.50 4.70 21.57
C PHE A 702 -17.63 5.65 21.12
N TRP A 703 -17.41 6.96 21.15
CA TRP A 703 -18.45 7.94 20.84
C TRP A 703 -18.74 8.05 19.35
N LEU A 704 -17.71 7.96 18.51
CA LEU A 704 -17.85 7.85 17.07
C LEU A 704 -18.65 6.59 16.71
N TYR A 705 -18.29 5.46 17.32
CA TYR A 705 -18.98 4.19 17.12
C TYR A 705 -20.46 4.26 17.50
N LEU A 706 -20.79 4.81 18.67
CA LEU A 706 -22.19 4.95 19.11
C LEU A 706 -23.00 5.83 18.16
N SER A 707 -22.40 6.91 17.64
CA SER A 707 -23.04 7.78 16.65
C SER A 707 -23.32 7.02 15.34
N GLU A 708 -22.33 6.31 14.80
CA GLU A 708 -22.47 5.54 13.58
C GLU A 708 -23.55 4.44 13.69
N LEU A 709 -23.58 3.74 14.82
CA LEU A 709 -24.58 2.73 15.13
C LEU A 709 -26.01 3.29 15.00
N CYS A 710 -26.26 4.45 15.62
CA CYS A 710 -27.56 5.12 15.55
C CYS A 710 -27.93 5.49 14.12
N PHE A 711 -26.98 6.03 13.35
CA PHE A 711 -27.23 6.47 11.98
C PHE A 711 -27.56 5.31 11.03
N TYR A 712 -26.75 4.24 11.02
CA TYR A 712 -26.95 3.11 10.10
C TYR A 712 -28.23 2.30 10.41
N SER A 713 -28.70 2.34 11.67
CA SER A 713 -29.94 1.68 12.10
C SER A 713 -31.22 2.32 11.55
N GLN A 714 -31.15 3.50 10.92
CA GLN A 714 -32.34 4.27 10.51
C GLN A 714 -33.30 3.48 9.61
N GLY A 715 -32.80 2.74 8.63
CA GLY A 715 -33.63 1.92 7.72
C GLY A 715 -34.33 0.77 8.44
N LEU A 716 -33.64 0.14 9.41
CA LEU A 716 -34.22 -0.89 10.27
C LEU A 716 -35.33 -0.34 11.16
N LEU A 717 -35.10 0.79 11.83
CA LEU A 717 -36.10 1.45 12.68
C LEU A 717 -37.34 1.85 11.89
N ASN A 718 -37.14 2.38 10.67
CA ASN A 718 -38.22 2.68 9.74
C ASN A 718 -38.98 1.41 9.33
N ALA A 719 -38.30 0.32 8.99
CA ALA A 719 -38.95 -0.96 8.67
C ALA A 719 -39.79 -1.52 9.81
N LEU A 720 -39.30 -1.46 11.06
CA LEU A 720 -40.07 -1.84 12.23
C LEU A 720 -41.31 -0.95 12.38
N SER A 721 -41.15 0.37 12.22
CA SER A 721 -42.27 1.32 12.26
C SER A 721 -43.34 1.03 11.20
N TRP A 722 -42.94 0.49 10.04
CA TRP A 722 -43.80 0.09 8.94
C TRP A 722 -44.50 -1.25 9.24
N ALA A 723 -43.74 -2.25 9.68
CA ALA A 723 -44.23 -3.61 9.92
C ALA A 723 -45.26 -3.69 11.05
N PHE A 724 -45.05 -2.91 12.12
CA PHE A 724 -45.97 -2.85 13.26
C PHE A 724 -47.13 -1.88 13.07
N ASN A 725 -47.25 -1.24 11.89
CA ASN A 725 -48.32 -0.30 11.65
C ASN A 725 -49.68 -1.02 11.43
N PRO A 726 -50.74 -0.67 12.19
CA PRO A 726 -52.06 -1.27 12.00
C PRO A 726 -52.63 -1.07 10.59
N SER A 727 -52.34 0.05 9.93
CA SER A 727 -52.81 0.35 8.57
C SER A 727 -52.20 -0.56 7.51
N TYR A 728 -50.94 -0.98 7.70
CA TYR A 728 -50.29 -1.97 6.83
C TYR A 728 -50.95 -3.36 6.99
N ARG A 729 -51.23 -3.78 8.23
CA ARG A 729 -51.96 -5.04 8.50
C ARG A 729 -53.30 -5.07 7.75
N VAL A 730 -54.07 -3.98 7.80
CA VAL A 730 -55.36 -3.85 7.10
C VAL A 730 -55.22 -3.90 5.57
N ALA A 731 -54.20 -3.25 4.99
CA ALA A 731 -53.97 -3.24 3.54
C ALA A 731 -53.60 -4.64 3.00
N ARG A 732 -52.78 -5.41 3.74
CA ARG A 732 -52.41 -6.80 3.41
C ARG A 732 -53.63 -7.71 3.34
N TYR A 733 -54.59 -7.54 4.25
CA TYR A 733 -55.83 -8.33 4.27
C TYR A 733 -56.77 -7.99 3.11
N ARG A 734 -56.89 -6.71 2.72
CA ARG A 734 -57.73 -6.31 1.57
C ARG A 734 -57.20 -6.84 0.23
N GLY A 735 -55.89 -7.02 0.09
CA GLY A 735 -55.28 -7.59 -1.11
C GLY A 735 -55.46 -9.11 -1.28
N ASN A 736 -55.88 -9.82 -0.22
CA ASN A 736 -56.01 -11.29 -0.23
C ASN A 736 -57.45 -11.79 -0.47
N ASN A 737 -58.44 -10.88 -0.56
CA ASN A 737 -59.81 -11.23 -0.91
C ASN A 737 -60.08 -10.92 -2.39
N GLY A 738 -59.84 -11.91 -3.24
CA GLY A 738 -60.29 -11.93 -4.64
C GLY A 738 -61.78 -12.18 -4.82
N THR A 739 -62.59 -12.20 -3.76
CA THR A 739 -64.05 -12.38 -3.85
C THR A 739 -64.76 -11.34 -2.99
N GLY A 740 -65.59 -10.53 -3.64
CA GLY A 740 -66.25 -9.35 -3.08
C GLY A 740 -67.31 -9.68 -2.03
N GLY A 741 -66.89 -9.79 -0.77
CA GLY A 741 -67.77 -9.77 0.38
C GLY A 741 -67.15 -8.93 1.51
N GLU A 742 -67.80 -7.81 1.85
CA GLU A 742 -67.45 -7.01 3.03
C GLU A 742 -67.72 -7.82 4.32
N THR A 743 -66.69 -8.40 4.90
CA THR A 743 -66.70 -8.80 6.30
C THR A 743 -65.41 -8.34 6.98
N THR A 744 -65.51 -7.24 7.73
CA THR A 744 -64.51 -6.83 8.71
C THR A 744 -64.42 -7.86 9.83
N ARG A 745 -63.47 -8.78 9.77
CA ARG A 745 -63.00 -9.51 10.97
C ARG A 745 -61.90 -8.69 11.63
N LEU A 746 -62.23 -8.05 12.75
CA LEU A 746 -61.27 -7.65 13.76
C LEU A 746 -60.68 -8.93 14.37
N MET A 747 -59.37 -9.15 14.22
CA MET A 747 -58.64 -10.02 15.15
C MET A 747 -57.82 -9.16 16.11
N GLY A 748 -57.88 -9.57 17.38
CA GLY A 748 -57.21 -8.95 18.52
C GLY A 748 -55.68 -9.06 18.49
N PRO A 749 -55.02 -8.58 19.55
CA PRO A 749 -53.59 -8.30 19.53
C PRO A 749 -52.79 -9.60 19.56
N ASN A 750 -52.06 -9.86 18.47
CA ASN A 750 -50.81 -10.63 18.46
C ASN A 750 -49.71 -9.74 17.90
#